data_AF-A0A430CHA6-F1
#
_entry.id   AF-A0A430CHA6-F1
#
_cell.length_a   1.000
_cell.length_b   1.000
_cell.length_c   1.000
_cell.angle_alpha   90.00
_cell.angle_beta   90.00
_cell.angle_gamma   90.00
#
_symmetry.space_group_name_H-M   'P 1'
#
loop_
_entity.id
_entity.type
_entity.pdbx_description
1 polymer ?
#
loop_
_entity_poly.entity_id
_entity_poly.type
_entity_poly.pdbx_seq_one_letter_code
_entity_poly.pdbx_strand_id
1 'polypeptide(L)'
;MKRIGFTLLTSASLLASAHALAQSLTVTPAETLETQGLTVMVDQNQFSPIFFDEKNAGIQIVLHGERIATDGAVRLNRTPEQWDPVPAFLGRTRGPEANQIVVRSAYKDVGLNYKVKVTAEGDGFRIAVDLDQPLPASLAGKAGFNLDFLPTSYFGKTYLMDTAPGLFPRHATGPMAKDGSGDPMPLAAGGKSITLSPEDPLTRVTITSDAGALELYDARNRAQNGWFVVRSQIAVGARENAVVWHVRPNIVKNWVRPPVVSFNQAGYTPGRPKIALIETDPHGTAPAEAELVKLAADGTRQSVLRAPVTSRGRWMRYNYAAFDFSNVREPGVYAIAYGGQVTNPFRIAADAYDRIWQTSLDTFIAEQMDHVGIREQYRVWSAPSHLDDARQAPPNHVHFDGYKMGPNLDSPFKPGEHIPGLNVGGFQDAGDYDIQTPQNAAVVRDLVWGRELYGLDWDETSVDEAARAVEIRKPDGKQDAIQQIRHGVLQLLAQYKVFGHAIVGIIDPVQRQYAHLGDAGSQTDNLTYDAALGASERKGGSSGAQDDRWAFTTDLPANNLAVAGALAAASRSLADSDPAMAAEALEAAKTLWARQQKGKIKAGDGRDDSGSPWSADGANVGATVELLITSKGDKVYADRLRSLMPVITKSFAWVGASAIRAIPYMDAKYRAALVPLVRQAKAKMDAEVGKNPFGVPISEANWAGSHQVVEFGSTMFLMHKAFPEIIGTDYTLNAIDYVLGRHPANNLSLVSTVGTASKLVGYGHNRADYGFIPGGLVPGVLIVKPDFPELKTDWPFLWFENEYTVATTSAYILAANAAIEATKEDR
;
A
#
# COMPACT_ATOMS: atom_id res chain seq x y z
N MET A 1 95.54 9.16 31.84
CA MET A 1 94.65 7.98 31.85
C MET A 1 93.23 8.40 31.52
N LYS A 2 92.67 7.78 30.46
CA LYS A 2 91.26 7.54 30.11
C LYS A 2 90.18 8.64 30.25
N ARG A 3 89.73 9.09 29.06
CA ARG A 3 88.41 9.64 28.69
C ARG A 3 87.31 8.57 28.81
N ILE A 4 86.08 8.97 29.15
CA ILE A 4 84.76 8.53 28.63
C ILE A 4 83.79 9.67 29.00
N GLY A 5 82.95 10.30 28.18
CA GLY A 5 82.29 9.94 26.92
C GLY A 5 80.77 10.04 27.13
N PHE A 6 80.18 11.24 26.95
CA PHE A 6 78.73 11.47 27.04
C PHE A 6 78.07 11.13 25.70
N THR A 7 77.09 10.22 25.70
CA THR A 7 76.30 9.84 24.53
C THR A 7 74.90 10.45 24.65
N LEU A 8 74.55 11.35 23.73
CA LEU A 8 73.18 11.82 23.49
C LEU A 8 72.39 10.71 22.76
N LEU A 9 71.26 10.27 23.32
CA LEU A 9 70.24 9.54 22.57
C LEU A 9 69.16 10.53 22.09
N THR A 10 69.11 10.76 20.78
CA THR A 10 68.00 11.39 20.08
C THR A 10 66.88 10.37 19.87
N SER A 11 65.78 10.50 20.62
CA SER A 11 64.53 9.80 20.35
C SER A 11 63.72 10.60 19.32
N ALA A 12 63.67 10.10 18.08
CA ALA A 12 62.80 10.63 17.04
C ALA A 12 61.34 10.21 17.33
N SER A 13 60.52 11.14 17.79
CA SER A 13 59.07 10.97 17.89
C SER A 13 58.46 11.06 16.50
N LEU A 14 58.17 9.92 15.88
CA LEU A 14 57.27 9.84 14.72
C LEU A 14 55.85 10.16 15.21
N LEU A 15 55.47 11.43 15.08
CA LEU A 15 54.07 11.85 15.08
C LEU A 15 53.41 11.24 13.85
N ALA A 16 52.86 10.02 14.01
CA ALA A 16 51.90 9.48 13.07
C ALA A 16 50.63 10.33 13.19
N SER A 17 50.52 11.34 12.33
CA SER A 17 49.28 12.04 12.06
C SER A 17 48.26 11.03 11.55
N ALA A 18 47.49 10.43 12.45
CA ALA A 18 46.26 9.74 12.11
C ALA A 18 45.35 10.77 11.45
N HIS A 19 45.45 10.88 10.12
CA HIS A 19 44.43 11.51 9.32
C HIS A 19 43.19 10.67 9.57
N ALA A 20 42.28 11.18 10.40
CA ALA A 20 40.93 10.67 10.48
C ALA A 20 40.39 10.78 9.04
N LEU A 21 40.37 9.67 8.32
CA LEU A 21 39.69 9.56 7.03
C LEU A 21 38.24 9.93 7.33
N ALA A 22 37.83 11.14 6.93
CA ALA A 22 36.42 11.48 6.86
C ALA A 22 35.74 10.36 6.07
N GLN A 23 34.63 9.82 6.58
CA GLN A 23 33.90 8.74 5.92
C GLN A 23 33.40 9.25 4.57
N SER A 24 34.16 8.98 3.50
CA SER A 24 33.83 9.48 2.18
C SER A 24 32.67 8.67 1.60
N LEU A 25 31.72 9.35 0.98
CA LEU A 25 30.62 8.71 0.25
C LEU A 25 31.19 7.85 -0.90
N THR A 26 30.73 6.60 -1.02
CA THR A 26 31.23 5.65 -2.04
C THR A 26 30.11 4.94 -2.77
N VAL A 27 30.34 4.56 -4.03
CA VAL A 27 29.37 3.75 -4.77
C VAL A 27 29.47 2.29 -4.37
N THR A 28 28.38 1.74 -3.83
CA THR A 28 28.29 0.35 -3.38
C THR A 28 28.16 -0.65 -4.54
N PRO A 29 28.24 -1.97 -4.29
CA PRO A 29 27.90 -2.98 -5.29
C PRO A 29 26.44 -2.91 -5.77
N ALA A 30 25.52 -2.45 -4.93
CA ALA A 30 24.13 -2.17 -5.32
C ALA A 30 24.01 -0.86 -6.12
N GLU A 31 25.13 -0.18 -6.37
CA GLU A 31 25.27 1.05 -7.14
C GLU A 31 24.59 2.28 -6.52
N THR A 32 24.24 2.24 -5.24
CA THR A 32 23.89 3.44 -4.44
C THR A 32 25.16 4.17 -4.01
N LEU A 33 25.06 5.47 -3.69
CA LEU A 33 26.15 6.18 -3.02
C LEU A 33 25.90 6.13 -1.50
N GLU A 34 26.83 5.58 -0.73
CA GLU A 34 26.63 5.33 0.69
C GLU A 34 27.83 5.68 1.56
N THR A 35 27.49 6.11 2.78
CA THR A 35 28.36 6.24 3.94
C THR A 35 27.48 6.06 5.19
N GLN A 36 28.06 5.93 6.37
CA GLN A 36 27.28 5.71 7.58
C GLN A 36 26.32 6.89 7.83
N GLY A 37 25.02 6.61 7.88
CA GLY A 37 23.97 7.61 8.08
C GLY A 37 23.44 8.28 6.80
N LEU A 38 24.01 8.01 5.62
CA LEU A 38 23.54 8.56 4.35
C LEU A 38 23.56 7.51 3.23
N THR A 39 22.40 7.34 2.59
CA THR A 39 22.25 6.60 1.32
C THR A 39 21.62 7.53 0.28
N VAL A 40 22.25 7.61 -0.90
CA VAL A 40 21.69 8.27 -2.08
C VAL A 40 21.38 7.19 -3.11
N MET A 41 20.09 6.98 -3.35
CA MET A 41 19.59 6.11 -4.40
C MET A 41 19.42 6.96 -5.66
N VAL A 42 19.79 6.41 -6.82
CA VAL A 42 19.82 7.15 -8.08
C VAL A 42 19.11 6.30 -9.12
N ASP A 43 17.83 6.58 -9.41
CA ASP A 43 16.96 5.84 -10.34
C ASP A 43 16.98 4.32 -10.14
N GLN A 44 16.92 3.89 -8.87
CA GLN A 44 16.71 2.48 -8.51
C GLN A 44 15.23 2.08 -8.66
N ASN A 45 14.35 3.02 -8.36
CA ASN A 45 12.94 2.98 -8.69
C ASN A 45 12.67 3.92 -9.88
N GLN A 46 11.75 3.51 -10.75
CA GLN A 46 11.34 4.25 -11.94
C GLN A 46 9.97 4.87 -11.71
N PHE A 47 9.70 5.99 -12.39
CA PHE A 47 8.35 6.57 -12.41
C PHE A 47 7.33 5.53 -12.91
N SER A 48 6.16 5.51 -12.29
CA SER A 48 5.11 4.55 -12.60
C SER A 48 4.61 4.74 -14.03
N PRO A 49 4.31 3.67 -14.79
CA PRO A 49 3.76 3.79 -16.14
C PRO A 49 2.32 4.30 -16.17
N ILE A 50 1.61 4.28 -15.04
CA ILE A 50 0.17 4.61 -14.93
C ILE A 50 -0.01 5.82 -14.01
N PHE A 51 0.59 5.75 -12.82
CA PHE A 51 0.47 6.79 -11.80
C PHE A 51 1.59 7.84 -11.86
N PHE A 52 2.55 7.68 -12.78
CA PHE A 52 3.64 8.61 -13.04
C PHE A 52 4.44 8.95 -11.76
N ASP A 53 4.21 10.12 -11.18
CA ASP A 53 4.93 10.60 -10.00
C ASP A 53 4.25 10.18 -8.69
N GLU A 54 4.58 8.97 -8.24
CA GLU A 54 4.14 8.40 -6.96
C GLU A 54 5.08 8.71 -5.77
N LYS A 55 6.05 9.64 -5.92
CA LYS A 55 7.03 9.97 -4.88
C LYS A 55 7.95 8.82 -4.48
N ASN A 56 8.31 7.99 -5.46
CA ASN A 56 9.23 6.87 -5.31
C ASN A 56 10.09 6.63 -6.57
N ALA A 57 10.73 7.67 -7.11
CA ALA A 57 11.59 7.55 -8.29
C ALA A 57 12.75 8.56 -8.29
N GLY A 58 13.59 8.53 -9.33
CA GLY A 58 14.68 9.49 -9.53
C GLY A 58 15.77 9.38 -8.46
N ILE A 59 16.37 10.53 -8.10
CA ILE A 59 17.30 10.58 -6.96
C ILE A 59 16.51 10.65 -5.65
N GLN A 60 16.83 9.76 -4.71
CA GLN A 60 16.25 9.71 -3.38
C GLN A 60 17.35 9.77 -2.32
N ILE A 61 17.05 10.39 -1.17
CA ILE A 61 18.00 10.55 -0.06
C ILE A 61 17.41 9.91 1.19
N VAL A 62 18.08 8.86 1.70
CA VAL A 62 17.85 8.33 3.05
C VAL A 62 18.91 8.91 3.97
N LEU A 63 18.49 9.76 4.91
CA LEU A 63 19.35 10.41 5.89
C LEU A 63 18.92 9.94 7.28
N HIS A 64 19.86 9.36 8.04
CA HIS A 64 19.62 8.85 9.40
C HIS A 64 18.38 7.94 9.52
N GLY A 65 18.22 7.03 8.56
CA GLY A 65 17.15 6.03 8.56
C GLY A 65 15.78 6.54 8.09
N GLU A 66 15.71 7.76 7.55
CA GLU A 66 14.49 8.33 6.98
C GLU A 66 14.72 8.75 5.51
N ARG A 67 13.86 8.30 4.59
CA ARG A 67 13.85 8.84 3.21
C ARG A 67 13.24 10.25 3.24
N ILE A 68 14.10 11.26 3.19
CA ILE A 68 13.72 12.67 3.31
C ILE A 68 13.54 13.36 1.96
N ALA A 69 14.02 12.75 0.87
CA ALA A 69 13.89 13.32 -0.47
C ALA A 69 13.72 12.25 -1.56
N THR A 70 13.12 12.65 -2.68
CA THR A 70 12.81 11.82 -3.86
C THR A 70 12.73 12.67 -5.13
N ASP A 71 12.52 12.01 -6.26
CA ASP A 71 12.17 12.59 -7.57
C ASP A 71 13.22 13.56 -8.13
N GLY A 72 14.48 13.41 -7.71
CA GLY A 72 15.57 14.20 -8.25
C GLY A 72 15.77 13.95 -9.75
N ALA A 73 15.21 14.80 -10.60
CA ALA A 73 15.16 14.63 -12.05
C ALA A 73 14.89 15.96 -12.78
N VAL A 74 15.06 15.99 -14.10
CA VAL A 74 14.56 17.11 -14.91
C VAL A 74 13.04 17.00 -15.02
N ARG A 75 12.33 18.08 -14.69
CA ARG A 75 10.87 18.21 -14.72
C ARG A 75 10.45 19.36 -15.63
N LEU A 76 9.30 19.22 -16.29
CA LEU A 76 8.73 20.23 -17.17
C LEU A 76 7.82 21.25 -16.45
N ASN A 77 7.47 20.98 -15.20
CA ASN A 77 6.70 21.85 -14.32
C ASN A 77 7.50 22.14 -13.04
N ARG A 78 7.23 23.30 -12.40
CA ARG A 78 7.90 23.71 -11.15
C ARG A 78 7.49 22.82 -9.99
N THR A 79 6.19 22.59 -9.86
CA THR A 79 5.53 21.78 -8.84
C THR A 79 4.63 20.75 -9.54
N PRO A 80 5.20 19.67 -10.10
CA PRO A 80 4.43 18.71 -10.87
C PRO A 80 3.37 18.02 -10.00
N GLU A 81 2.17 17.84 -10.56
CA GLU A 81 1.14 16.96 -10.01
C GLU A 81 1.47 15.48 -10.31
N GLN A 82 0.77 14.54 -9.68
CA GLN A 82 1.06 13.11 -9.80
C GLN A 82 1.07 12.62 -11.26
N TRP A 83 0.07 13.00 -12.06
CA TRP A 83 -0.03 12.62 -13.47
C TRP A 83 0.58 13.64 -14.44
N ASP A 84 1.38 14.59 -13.96
CA ASP A 84 2.17 15.42 -14.86
C ASP A 84 3.26 14.60 -15.57
N PRO A 85 3.73 15.03 -16.76
CA PRO A 85 4.74 14.31 -17.51
C PRO A 85 6.03 14.02 -16.71
N VAL A 86 6.35 12.73 -16.61
CA VAL A 86 7.59 12.20 -16.01
C VAL A 86 8.61 11.84 -17.11
N PRO A 87 9.93 11.89 -16.84
CA PRO A 87 10.92 11.46 -17.80
C PRO A 87 10.92 9.94 -17.96
N ALA A 88 11.03 9.44 -19.20
CA ALA A 88 11.26 8.04 -19.48
C ALA A 88 12.69 7.64 -19.12
N PHE A 89 12.84 6.59 -18.32
CA PHE A 89 14.14 5.98 -18.01
C PHE A 89 14.70 5.27 -19.25
N LEU A 90 15.94 5.59 -19.65
CA LEU A 90 16.61 4.96 -20.79
C LEU A 90 17.77 4.04 -20.38
N GLY A 91 18.38 4.29 -19.23
CA GLY A 91 19.47 3.46 -18.73
C GLY A 91 20.26 4.13 -17.62
N ARG A 92 21.03 3.30 -16.92
CA ARG A 92 21.81 3.69 -15.75
C ARG A 92 23.15 2.96 -15.77
N THR A 93 24.24 3.69 -15.57
CA THR A 93 25.60 3.15 -15.65
C THR A 93 26.52 3.82 -14.64
N ARG A 94 27.66 3.18 -14.33
CA ARG A 94 28.78 3.88 -13.68
C ARG A 94 29.38 4.91 -14.63
N GLY A 95 29.75 6.06 -14.09
CA GLY A 95 30.40 7.12 -14.83
C GLY A 95 31.92 6.93 -14.96
N PRO A 96 32.60 7.77 -15.76
CA PRO A 96 34.06 7.78 -15.87
C PRO A 96 34.77 8.28 -14.61
N GLU A 97 34.09 9.04 -13.74
CA GLU A 97 34.64 9.49 -12.47
C GLU A 97 34.49 8.41 -11.38
N ALA A 98 35.41 8.40 -10.41
CA ALA A 98 35.28 7.53 -9.24
C ALA A 98 34.00 7.87 -8.47
N ASN A 99 33.27 6.84 -8.02
CA ASN A 99 32.02 6.99 -7.27
C ASN A 99 30.95 7.85 -7.97
N GLN A 100 30.84 7.70 -9.30
CA GLN A 100 29.83 8.37 -10.11
C GLN A 100 28.79 7.38 -10.66
N ILE A 101 27.51 7.76 -10.56
CA ILE A 101 26.39 7.12 -11.26
C ILE A 101 25.86 8.09 -12.31
N VAL A 102 25.54 7.56 -13.49
CA VAL A 102 24.98 8.32 -14.60
C VAL A 102 23.66 7.68 -15.03
N VAL A 103 22.60 8.48 -15.03
CA VAL A 103 21.28 8.10 -15.53
C VAL A 103 21.02 8.81 -16.83
N ARG A 104 20.47 8.09 -17.81
CA ARG A 104 20.01 8.64 -19.08
C ARG A 104 18.48 8.60 -19.11
N SER A 105 17.88 9.73 -19.42
CA SER A 105 16.42 9.90 -19.41
C SER A 105 15.95 10.76 -20.59
N ALA A 106 14.67 10.68 -20.91
CA ALA A 106 14.10 11.42 -22.03
C ALA A 106 12.63 11.82 -21.86
N TYR A 107 12.27 12.96 -22.44
CA TYR A 107 10.91 13.30 -22.80
C TYR A 107 10.79 13.26 -24.32
N LYS A 108 10.31 12.13 -24.85
CA LYS A 108 10.25 11.89 -26.30
C LYS A 108 9.38 12.92 -27.03
N ASP A 109 8.24 13.27 -26.44
CA ASP A 109 7.23 14.13 -27.08
C ASP A 109 7.69 15.59 -27.25
N VAL A 110 8.67 16.02 -26.47
CA VAL A 110 9.27 17.37 -26.55
C VAL A 110 10.74 17.34 -26.99
N GLY A 111 11.22 16.19 -27.45
CA GLY A 111 12.57 16.04 -28.01
C GLY A 111 13.71 16.31 -27.01
N LEU A 112 13.48 16.13 -25.71
CA LEU A 112 14.48 16.38 -24.68
C LEU A 112 15.14 15.07 -24.23
N ASN A 113 16.44 14.93 -24.47
CA ASN A 113 17.25 13.82 -23.96
C ASN A 113 18.36 14.39 -23.09
N TYR A 114 18.61 13.76 -21.95
CA TYR A 114 19.58 14.25 -20.98
C TYR A 114 20.23 13.13 -20.17
N LYS A 115 21.29 13.51 -19.46
CA LYS A 115 21.97 12.69 -18.47
C LYS A 115 21.98 13.42 -17.14
N VAL A 116 21.74 12.69 -16.06
CA VAL A 116 21.99 13.15 -14.69
C VAL A 116 23.21 12.38 -14.17
N LYS A 117 24.23 13.11 -13.75
CA LYS A 117 25.45 12.57 -13.15
C LYS A 117 25.44 12.86 -11.65
N VAL A 118 25.57 11.83 -10.84
CA VAL A 118 25.66 11.93 -9.38
C VAL A 118 27.02 11.41 -8.95
N THR A 119 27.91 12.31 -8.53
CA THR A 119 29.29 11.98 -8.11
C THR A 119 29.45 12.23 -6.62
N ALA A 120 30.06 11.31 -5.87
CA ALA A 120 30.48 11.57 -4.49
C ALA A 120 31.45 12.76 -4.41
N GLU A 121 31.25 13.64 -3.43
CA GLU A 121 32.05 14.86 -3.29
C GLU A 121 32.15 15.31 -1.82
N GLY A 122 33.34 15.14 -1.23
CA GLY A 122 33.56 15.45 0.18
C GLY A 122 32.65 14.65 1.11
N ASP A 123 31.88 15.36 1.92
CA ASP A 123 30.85 14.86 2.84
C ASP A 123 29.44 14.77 2.21
N GLY A 124 29.32 15.00 0.90
CA GLY A 124 28.07 14.86 0.18
C GLY A 124 28.29 14.41 -1.26
N PHE A 125 27.55 15.01 -2.19
CA PHE A 125 27.59 14.63 -3.59
C PHE A 125 27.27 15.81 -4.51
N ARG A 126 27.74 15.70 -5.75
CA ARG A 126 27.48 16.64 -6.83
C ARG A 126 26.47 16.05 -7.79
N ILE A 127 25.45 16.82 -8.14
CA ILE A 127 24.50 16.52 -9.22
C ILE A 127 24.83 17.42 -10.41
N ALA A 128 24.97 16.85 -11.60
CA ALA A 128 25.07 17.61 -12.84
C ALA A 128 24.13 17.09 -13.92
N VAL A 129 23.46 18.02 -14.61
CA VAL A 129 22.57 17.72 -15.73
C VAL A 129 23.25 18.13 -17.03
N ASP A 130 23.39 17.18 -17.96
CA ASP A 130 23.85 17.42 -19.32
C ASP A 130 22.74 17.10 -20.31
N LEU A 131 22.42 18.02 -21.21
CA LEU A 131 21.50 17.80 -22.31
C LEU A 131 22.26 17.31 -23.55
N ASP A 132 21.66 16.39 -24.31
CA ASP A 132 22.27 15.92 -25.56
C ASP A 132 22.37 17.05 -26.60
N GLN A 133 21.37 17.95 -26.61
CA GLN A 133 21.26 19.16 -27.42
C GLN A 133 20.89 20.37 -26.54
N PRO A 134 21.15 21.61 -26.97
CA PRO A 134 20.70 22.79 -26.24
C PRO A 134 19.20 22.75 -25.91
N LEU A 135 18.80 23.32 -24.77
CA LEU A 135 17.41 23.28 -24.31
C LEU A 135 16.44 23.76 -25.43
N PRO A 136 15.42 22.95 -25.79
CA PRO A 136 14.41 23.37 -26.77
C PRO A 136 13.73 24.68 -26.38
N ALA A 137 13.52 25.57 -27.35
CA ALA A 137 12.93 26.88 -27.09
C ALA A 137 11.52 26.81 -26.44
N SER A 138 10.74 25.77 -26.76
CA SER A 138 9.42 25.52 -26.17
C SER A 138 9.44 25.19 -24.68
N LEU A 139 10.62 24.79 -24.15
CA LEU A 139 10.84 24.43 -22.75
C LEU A 139 11.54 25.54 -21.95
N ALA A 140 11.88 26.66 -22.59
CA ALA A 140 12.41 27.84 -21.90
C ALA A 140 11.41 28.32 -20.83
N GLY A 141 11.88 28.53 -19.60
CA GLY A 141 11.01 28.90 -18.47
C GLY A 141 10.27 27.72 -17.82
N LYS A 142 10.32 26.52 -18.41
CA LYS A 142 9.55 25.33 -17.99
C LYS A 142 10.42 24.18 -17.51
N ALA A 143 11.48 23.84 -18.23
CA ALA A 143 12.37 22.76 -17.82
C ALA A 143 13.31 23.21 -16.70
N GLY A 144 13.39 22.39 -15.65
CA GLY A 144 14.30 22.59 -14.53
C GLY A 144 14.64 21.27 -13.86
N PHE A 145 15.70 21.26 -13.08
CA PHE A 145 16.00 20.13 -12.19
C PHE A 145 15.28 20.36 -10.86
N ASN A 146 14.51 19.37 -10.43
CA ASN A 146 13.81 19.36 -9.14
C ASN A 146 14.45 18.33 -8.21
N LEU A 147 14.34 18.56 -6.91
CA LEU A 147 14.47 17.55 -5.87
C LEU A 147 13.39 17.80 -4.82
N ASP A 148 12.59 16.78 -4.54
CA ASP A 148 11.40 16.88 -3.71
C ASP A 148 11.71 16.40 -2.29
N PHE A 149 11.30 17.14 -1.27
CA PHE A 149 11.58 16.90 0.15
C PHE A 149 10.28 16.60 0.92
N LEU A 150 10.32 15.52 1.73
CA LEU A 150 9.15 14.97 2.42
C LEU A 150 8.53 16.00 3.38
N PRO A 151 7.27 16.43 3.20
CA PRO A 151 6.73 17.52 3.99
C PRO A 151 6.75 17.30 5.51
N THR A 152 6.45 16.08 5.98
CA THR A 152 6.41 15.77 7.43
C THR A 152 7.79 15.83 8.09
N SER A 153 8.87 15.56 7.36
CA SER A 153 10.23 15.75 7.85
C SER A 153 10.60 17.23 8.05
N TYR A 154 9.84 18.17 7.48
CA TYR A 154 10.17 19.60 7.45
C TYR A 154 9.10 20.52 8.08
N PHE A 155 7.88 20.05 8.38
CA PHE A 155 6.85 20.92 8.96
C PHE A 155 7.29 21.67 10.22
N GLY A 156 7.07 22.99 10.22
CA GLY A 156 7.43 23.86 11.33
C GLY A 156 8.93 24.15 11.45
N LYS A 157 9.78 23.52 10.62
CA LYS A 157 11.21 23.75 10.58
C LYS A 157 11.55 24.99 9.74
N THR A 158 12.79 25.45 9.85
CA THR A 158 13.28 26.64 9.13
C THR A 158 14.03 26.28 7.85
N TYR A 159 14.19 27.26 6.97
CA TYR A 159 15.17 27.22 5.89
C TYR A 159 15.90 28.55 5.77
N LEU A 160 17.06 28.54 5.13
CA LEU A 160 17.83 29.73 4.75
C LEU A 160 18.06 29.70 3.24
N MET A 161 17.56 30.71 2.50
CA MET A 161 17.93 30.97 1.11
C MET A 161 19.03 32.03 1.11
N ASP A 162 20.27 31.60 0.83
CA ASP A 162 21.51 32.27 1.23
C ASP A 162 21.49 32.60 2.73
N THR A 163 21.17 33.84 3.10
CA THR A 163 21.04 34.30 4.49
C THR A 163 19.60 34.65 4.88
N ALA A 164 18.67 34.64 3.91
CA ALA A 164 17.27 34.99 4.14
C ALA A 164 16.52 33.82 4.78
N PRO A 165 15.95 33.98 5.98
CA PRO A 165 15.24 32.91 6.67
C PRO A 165 13.81 32.76 6.19
N GLY A 166 13.27 31.55 6.34
CA GLY A 166 11.86 31.26 6.18
C GLY A 166 11.44 30.01 6.97
N LEU A 167 10.16 29.67 6.86
CA LEU A 167 9.53 28.57 7.59
C LEU A 167 8.83 27.63 6.61
N PHE A 168 8.92 26.34 6.88
CA PHE A 168 8.11 25.33 6.23
C PHE A 168 6.72 25.26 6.87
N PRO A 169 5.65 25.61 6.15
CA PRO A 169 4.33 25.69 6.74
C PRO A 169 3.71 24.29 6.92
N ARG A 170 2.95 24.08 8.00
CA ARG A 170 2.21 22.82 8.23
C ARG A 170 1.13 22.61 7.18
N HIS A 171 0.40 23.67 6.83
CA HIS A 171 -0.63 23.70 5.80
C HIS A 171 -0.15 24.55 4.62
N ALA A 172 -0.49 24.16 3.39
CA ALA A 172 -0.17 24.95 2.20
C ALA A 172 -0.91 26.31 2.27
N THR A 173 -0.20 27.43 2.20
CA THR A 173 -0.77 28.77 2.44
C THR A 173 -0.48 29.78 1.31
N GLY A 174 0.03 29.31 0.17
CA GLY A 174 0.53 30.15 -0.92
C GLY A 174 2.00 30.56 -0.72
N PRO A 175 2.51 31.55 -1.49
CA PRO A 175 1.79 32.38 -2.47
C PRO A 175 1.42 31.63 -3.76
N MET A 176 0.38 32.12 -4.45
CA MET A 176 -0.11 31.62 -5.74
C MET A 176 0.00 32.68 -6.83
N ALA A 177 0.20 32.27 -8.07
CA ALA A 177 0.18 33.15 -9.24
C ALA A 177 -1.22 33.77 -9.43
N LYS A 178 -1.25 35.06 -9.79
CA LYS A 178 -2.49 35.84 -9.96
C LYS A 178 -2.92 36.00 -11.42
N ASP A 179 -2.28 35.29 -12.33
CA ASP A 179 -2.52 35.33 -13.78
C ASP A 179 -3.64 34.38 -14.24
N GLY A 180 -4.31 33.72 -13.29
CA GLY A 180 -5.37 32.74 -13.55
C GLY A 180 -4.89 31.30 -13.68
N SER A 181 -3.57 31.04 -13.70
CA SER A 181 -3.03 29.67 -13.70
C SER A 181 -3.32 28.91 -12.41
N GLY A 182 -3.29 29.64 -11.28
CA GLY A 182 -3.28 29.03 -9.96
C GLY A 182 -2.00 28.21 -9.71
N ASP A 183 -0.88 28.60 -10.32
CA ASP A 183 0.41 27.95 -10.08
C ASP A 183 1.02 28.42 -8.75
N PRO A 184 1.66 27.52 -7.98
CA PRO A 184 2.43 27.91 -6.80
C PRO A 184 3.58 28.86 -7.16
N MET A 185 3.72 29.92 -6.36
CA MET A 185 4.89 30.79 -6.37
C MET A 185 5.91 30.29 -5.34
N PRO A 186 7.21 30.55 -5.53
CA PRO A 186 8.22 30.05 -4.60
C PRO A 186 8.06 30.68 -3.20
N LEU A 187 8.24 29.85 -2.17
CA LEU A 187 8.41 30.29 -0.77
C LEU A 187 9.69 31.14 -0.61
N ALA A 188 10.73 30.81 -1.37
CA ALA A 188 11.96 31.58 -1.47
C ALA A 188 12.63 31.34 -2.82
N ALA A 189 13.30 32.36 -3.36
CA ALA A 189 13.94 32.30 -4.66
C ALA A 189 15.13 33.26 -4.75
N GLY A 190 15.97 33.07 -5.77
CA GLY A 190 17.01 34.02 -6.16
C GLY A 190 18.37 33.78 -5.52
N GLY A 191 18.47 32.87 -4.54
CA GLY A 191 19.73 32.55 -3.86
C GLY A 191 20.60 31.56 -4.61
N LYS A 192 21.86 31.43 -4.18
CA LYS A 192 22.83 30.46 -4.70
C LYS A 192 23.03 29.27 -3.77
N SER A 193 22.63 29.41 -2.52
CA SER A 193 22.62 28.36 -1.52
C SER A 193 21.24 28.27 -0.87
N ILE A 194 20.81 27.06 -0.54
CA ILE A 194 19.68 26.85 0.36
C ILE A 194 20.06 25.83 1.43
N THR A 195 19.81 26.15 2.70
CA THR A 195 19.93 25.21 3.81
C THR A 195 18.55 24.92 4.37
N LEU A 196 18.12 23.66 4.30
CA LEU A 196 16.87 23.17 4.88
C LEU A 196 17.14 22.67 6.30
N SER A 197 16.24 22.98 7.24
CA SER A 197 16.33 22.59 8.66
C SER A 197 17.69 22.87 9.31
N PRO A 198 18.23 24.10 9.26
CA PRO A 198 19.52 24.42 9.87
C PRO A 198 19.61 24.06 11.36
N GLU A 199 18.48 24.09 12.07
CA GLU A 199 18.32 23.76 13.49
C GLU A 199 18.32 22.26 13.80
N ASP A 200 17.99 21.39 12.83
CA ASP A 200 17.85 19.95 13.05
C ASP A 200 18.93 19.15 12.32
N PRO A 201 19.95 18.63 13.03
CA PRO A 201 21.04 17.88 12.41
C PRO A 201 20.59 16.57 11.73
N LEU A 202 19.41 16.03 12.03
CA LEU A 202 18.96 14.76 11.45
C LEU A 202 18.36 14.94 10.05
N THR A 203 17.82 16.11 9.74
CA THR A 203 17.21 16.43 8.43
C THR A 203 17.91 17.56 7.70
N ARG A 204 18.99 18.13 8.25
CA ARG A 204 19.67 19.28 7.65
C ARG A 204 20.32 18.92 6.31
N VAL A 205 19.96 19.65 5.26
CA VAL A 205 20.56 19.53 3.92
C VAL A 205 20.89 20.91 3.39
N THR A 206 22.12 21.11 2.92
CA THR A 206 22.50 22.32 2.18
C THR A 206 22.70 21.99 0.71
N ILE A 207 22.15 22.81 -0.18
CA ILE A 207 22.37 22.72 -1.63
C ILE A 207 22.98 24.04 -2.07
N THR A 208 24.08 23.99 -2.81
CA THR A 208 24.66 25.16 -3.49
C THR A 208 24.69 24.93 -5.00
N SER A 209 24.35 25.96 -5.78
CA SER A 209 24.35 25.90 -7.24
C SER A 209 25.50 26.71 -7.83
N ASP A 210 26.28 26.12 -8.74
CA ASP A 210 27.36 26.84 -9.45
C ASP A 210 26.78 27.94 -10.34
N ALA A 211 25.72 27.60 -11.08
CA ALA A 211 25.05 28.46 -12.04
C ALA A 211 23.53 28.41 -11.83
N GLY A 212 22.81 29.47 -12.23
CA GLY A 212 21.37 29.60 -11.95
C GLY A 212 21.05 29.90 -10.48
N ALA A 213 19.85 30.41 -10.22
CA ALA A 213 19.35 30.59 -8.86
C ALA A 213 18.59 29.34 -8.39
N LEU A 214 18.53 29.16 -7.07
CA LEU A 214 17.68 28.17 -6.42
C LEU A 214 16.32 28.79 -6.09
N GLU A 215 15.30 27.94 -6.15
CA GLU A 215 13.93 28.24 -5.75
C GLU A 215 13.42 27.12 -4.85
N LEU A 216 12.62 27.47 -3.86
CA LEU A 216 11.91 26.55 -2.98
C LEU A 216 10.41 26.74 -3.17
N TYR A 217 9.68 25.67 -3.49
CA TYR A 217 8.23 25.67 -3.63
C TYR A 217 7.58 24.73 -2.61
N ASP A 218 6.31 24.99 -2.32
CA ASP A 218 5.42 24.04 -1.68
C ASP A 218 4.42 23.52 -2.72
N ALA A 219 4.63 22.31 -3.25
CA ALA A 219 3.77 21.75 -4.29
C ALA A 219 2.37 21.40 -3.77
N ARG A 220 2.16 21.37 -2.44
CA ARG A 220 0.84 21.13 -1.83
C ARG A 220 -0.16 22.24 -2.10
N ASN A 221 0.34 23.42 -2.46
CA ASN A 221 -0.47 24.52 -2.93
C ASN A 221 -1.20 24.17 -4.26
N ARG A 222 -0.71 23.17 -5.01
CA ARG A 222 -1.32 22.68 -6.23
C ARG A 222 -2.09 21.37 -6.02
N ALA A 223 -1.46 20.39 -5.39
CA ALA A 223 -2.05 19.08 -5.12
C ALA A 223 -1.58 18.56 -3.75
N GLN A 224 -2.49 18.09 -2.90
CA GLN A 224 -2.22 17.78 -1.49
C GLN A 224 -1.14 16.70 -1.27
N ASN A 225 -0.91 15.83 -2.27
CA ASN A 225 0.16 14.84 -2.28
C ASN A 225 1.54 15.39 -2.69
N GLY A 226 1.63 16.67 -3.06
CA GLY A 226 2.87 17.36 -3.42
C GLY A 226 3.87 17.47 -2.26
N TRP A 227 5.15 17.58 -2.60
CA TRP A 227 6.26 17.72 -1.64
C TRP A 227 6.86 19.14 -1.67
N PHE A 228 7.81 19.44 -0.77
CA PHE A 228 8.57 20.68 -0.89
C PHE A 228 9.60 20.53 -2.00
N VAL A 229 9.60 21.42 -2.99
CA VAL A 229 10.46 21.26 -4.18
C VAL A 229 11.57 22.28 -4.15
N VAL A 230 12.83 21.83 -4.07
CA VAL A 230 13.97 22.67 -4.43
C VAL A 230 14.21 22.55 -5.93
N ARG A 231 14.45 23.67 -6.59
CA ARG A 231 14.52 23.73 -8.05
C ARG A 231 15.57 24.70 -8.58
N SER A 232 16.14 24.34 -9.73
CA SER A 232 16.88 25.27 -10.60
C SER A 232 16.38 25.14 -12.03
N GLN A 233 16.08 26.28 -12.65
CA GLN A 233 15.68 26.33 -14.05
C GLN A 233 16.88 26.10 -14.97
N ILE A 234 16.68 25.32 -16.05
CA ILE A 234 17.70 25.17 -17.09
C ILE A 234 17.68 26.43 -17.98
N ALA A 235 18.85 27.06 -18.16
CA ALA A 235 18.98 28.26 -18.98
C ALA A 235 18.81 27.97 -20.48
N VAL A 236 18.30 28.96 -21.23
CA VAL A 236 18.20 28.87 -22.69
C VAL A 236 19.59 28.67 -23.30
N GLY A 237 19.71 27.73 -24.24
CA GLY A 237 20.98 27.41 -24.88
C GLY A 237 21.93 26.55 -24.04
N ALA A 238 21.61 26.28 -22.77
CA ALA A 238 22.42 25.41 -21.92
C ALA A 238 22.43 23.97 -22.45
N ARG A 239 23.58 23.30 -22.30
CA ARG A 239 23.80 21.92 -22.76
C ARG A 239 24.62 21.13 -21.76
N GLU A 240 25.92 21.42 -21.65
CA GLU A 240 26.80 20.80 -20.64
C GLU A 240 26.70 21.57 -19.32
N ASN A 241 26.73 20.85 -18.20
CA ASN A 241 26.58 21.42 -16.86
C ASN A 241 25.38 22.39 -16.78
N ALA A 242 24.29 22.03 -17.45
CA ALA A 242 23.09 22.85 -17.57
C ALA A 242 22.47 23.16 -16.20
N VAL A 243 22.64 22.24 -15.25
CA VAL A 243 22.49 22.43 -13.80
C VAL A 243 23.68 21.76 -13.12
N VAL A 244 24.25 22.41 -12.10
CA VAL A 244 25.25 21.82 -11.22
C VAL A 244 24.95 22.19 -9.78
N TRP A 245 24.64 21.18 -8.97
CA TRP A 245 24.38 21.31 -7.56
C TRP A 245 25.41 20.55 -6.74
N HIS A 246 25.82 21.13 -5.63
CA HIS A 246 26.57 20.48 -4.57
C HIS A 246 25.64 20.28 -3.39
N VAL A 247 25.26 19.03 -3.13
CA VAL A 247 24.34 18.65 -2.06
C VAL A 247 25.16 18.17 -0.87
N ARG A 248 24.88 18.73 0.30
CA ARG A 248 25.57 18.50 1.58
C ARG A 248 24.56 18.18 2.68
N PRO A 249 24.10 16.92 2.77
CA PRO A 249 23.38 16.45 3.94
C PRO A 249 24.30 16.50 5.17
N ASN A 250 23.76 16.89 6.32
CA ASN A 250 24.51 16.81 7.57
C ASN A 250 24.59 15.36 8.03
N ILE A 251 25.78 14.76 8.02
CA ILE A 251 25.98 13.39 8.48
C ILE A 251 26.42 13.42 9.95
N VAL A 252 25.59 12.89 10.84
CA VAL A 252 25.96 12.73 12.26
C VAL A 252 27.03 11.65 12.38
N LYS A 253 28.20 12.03 12.89
CA LYS A 253 29.35 11.12 13.01
C LYS A 253 28.99 9.88 13.84
N ASN A 254 29.31 8.70 13.32
CA ASN A 254 29.03 7.40 13.93
C ASN A 254 27.54 7.18 14.25
N TRP A 255 26.64 7.78 13.47
CA TRP A 255 25.21 7.58 13.66
C TRP A 255 24.83 6.11 13.50
N VAL A 256 24.00 5.61 14.41
CA VAL A 256 23.50 4.24 14.43
C VAL A 256 22.00 4.33 14.62
N ARG A 257 21.24 3.64 13.77
CA ARG A 257 19.79 3.58 13.94
C ARG A 257 19.42 2.91 15.26
N PRO A 258 18.49 3.47 16.05
CA PRO A 258 17.94 2.78 17.20
C PRO A 258 17.33 1.41 16.80
N PRO A 259 17.40 0.39 17.67
CA PRO A 259 16.80 -0.90 17.38
C PRO A 259 15.28 -0.79 17.25
N VAL A 260 14.70 -1.56 16.33
CA VAL A 260 13.24 -1.75 16.28
C VAL A 260 12.92 -3.11 16.86
N VAL A 261 12.16 -3.10 17.95
CA VAL A 261 11.63 -4.32 18.59
C VAL A 261 10.20 -4.50 18.10
N SER A 262 9.99 -5.42 17.16
CA SER A 262 8.71 -5.68 16.55
C SER A 262 8.03 -6.92 17.17
N PHE A 263 6.76 -6.77 17.53
CA PHE A 263 5.91 -7.77 18.19
C PHE A 263 4.44 -7.53 17.83
N ASN A 264 3.56 -8.47 18.18
CA ASN A 264 2.13 -8.36 17.90
C ASN A 264 1.46 -7.35 18.86
N GLN A 265 0.93 -6.26 18.32
CA GLN A 265 0.29 -5.16 19.05
C GLN A 265 -1.03 -5.53 19.72
N ALA A 266 -1.71 -6.59 19.28
CA ALA A 266 -2.86 -7.14 20.00
C ALA A 266 -2.43 -7.96 21.23
N GLY A 267 -1.19 -8.48 21.21
CA GLY A 267 -0.62 -9.34 22.24
C GLY A 267 -0.57 -10.81 21.85
N TYR A 268 -0.61 -11.70 22.85
CA TYR A 268 -0.48 -13.13 22.65
C TYR A 268 -1.43 -13.91 23.56
N THR A 269 -1.95 -15.04 23.08
CA THR A 269 -2.60 -16.01 23.96
C THR A 269 -1.56 -16.80 24.77
N PRO A 270 -1.89 -17.30 25.98
CA PRO A 270 -0.91 -17.96 26.86
C PRO A 270 -0.22 -19.20 26.25
N GLY A 271 -0.94 -20.01 25.46
CA GLY A 271 -0.47 -21.32 24.98
C GLY A 271 0.48 -21.25 23.78
N ARG A 272 0.32 -20.25 22.91
CA ARG A 272 1.06 -20.16 21.64
C ARG A 272 2.51 -19.70 21.79
N PRO A 273 3.37 -19.92 20.76
CA PRO A 273 4.67 -19.27 20.65
C PRO A 273 4.56 -17.73 20.64
N LYS A 274 5.52 -17.07 21.30
CA LYS A 274 5.59 -15.61 21.48
C LYS A 274 7.01 -15.15 21.19
N ILE A 275 7.18 -14.52 20.03
CA ILE A 275 8.49 -14.12 19.52
C ILE A 275 8.41 -12.67 19.08
N ALA A 276 9.31 -11.84 19.61
CA ALA A 276 9.61 -10.52 19.07
C ALA A 276 10.84 -10.59 18.16
N LEU A 277 10.83 -9.81 17.08
CA LEU A 277 11.97 -9.64 16.20
C LEU A 277 12.63 -8.29 16.46
N ILE A 278 13.95 -8.31 16.52
CA ILE A 278 14.77 -7.16 16.86
C ILE A 278 15.61 -6.83 15.64
N GLU A 279 15.26 -5.74 14.98
CA GLU A 279 15.98 -5.17 13.84
C GLU A 279 17.03 -4.18 14.33
N THR A 280 18.28 -4.38 13.92
CA THR A 280 19.44 -3.57 14.36
C THR A 280 20.27 -3.10 13.19
N ASP A 281 20.85 -1.91 13.35
CA ASP A 281 21.82 -1.36 12.42
C ASP A 281 23.11 -2.21 12.42
N PRO A 282 23.65 -2.61 11.25
CA PRO A 282 24.87 -3.41 11.18
C PRO A 282 26.13 -2.70 11.70
N HIS A 283 26.10 -1.38 11.88
CA HIS A 283 27.21 -0.60 12.44
C HIS A 283 27.10 -0.41 13.96
N GLY A 284 25.97 -0.80 14.57
CA GLY A 284 25.71 -0.67 16.00
C GLY A 284 26.22 -1.82 16.85
N THR A 285 26.30 -1.60 18.16
CA THR A 285 26.48 -2.68 19.13
C THR A 285 25.10 -3.13 19.63
N ALA A 286 24.77 -4.41 19.44
CA ALA A 286 23.50 -5.00 19.84
C ALA A 286 23.65 -5.78 21.16
N PRO A 287 22.81 -5.54 22.18
CA PRO A 287 22.77 -6.38 23.38
C PRO A 287 22.55 -7.86 23.04
N ALA A 288 23.22 -8.76 23.75
CA ALA A 288 23.06 -10.20 23.57
C ALA A 288 21.76 -10.75 24.18
N GLU A 289 21.09 -9.97 25.03
CA GLU A 289 19.88 -10.35 25.75
C GLU A 289 18.80 -9.28 25.58
N ALA A 290 17.55 -9.73 25.64
CA ALA A 290 16.38 -8.88 25.78
C ALA A 290 15.64 -9.25 27.07
N GLU A 291 14.80 -8.33 27.54
CA GLU A 291 14.09 -8.48 28.79
C GLU A 291 12.58 -8.26 28.58
N LEU A 292 11.77 -9.18 29.10
CA LEU A 292 10.33 -9.00 29.23
C LEU A 292 10.05 -8.43 30.63
N VAL A 293 9.38 -7.29 30.67
CA VAL A 293 8.93 -6.66 31.91
C VAL A 293 7.41 -6.72 32.01
N LYS A 294 6.90 -7.07 33.19
CA LYS A 294 5.48 -7.01 33.54
C LYS A 294 5.17 -5.66 34.17
N LEU A 295 4.09 -5.04 33.76
CA LEU A 295 3.60 -3.79 34.34
C LEU A 295 2.67 -4.09 35.51
N ALA A 296 2.98 -3.51 36.68
CA ALA A 296 2.13 -3.56 37.87
C ALA A 296 1.10 -2.43 37.87
N ALA A 297 0.08 -2.55 38.73
CA ALA A 297 -1.01 -1.59 38.84
C ALA A 297 -0.58 -0.18 39.29
N ASP A 298 0.55 -0.06 40.00
CA ASP A 298 1.14 1.20 40.44
C ASP A 298 2.08 1.84 39.39
N GLY A 299 2.19 1.23 38.20
CA GLY A 299 3.06 1.66 37.12
C GLY A 299 4.50 1.16 37.23
N THR A 300 4.85 0.42 38.30
CA THR A 300 6.17 -0.20 38.41
C THR A 300 6.36 -1.33 37.40
N ARG A 301 7.62 -1.57 37.03
CA ARG A 301 8.01 -2.58 36.04
C ARG A 301 8.79 -3.67 36.74
N GLN A 302 8.32 -4.91 36.62
CA GLN A 302 9.00 -6.08 37.17
C GLN A 302 9.60 -6.91 36.03
N SER A 303 10.90 -7.17 36.09
CA SER A 303 11.56 -8.15 35.22
C SER A 303 10.96 -9.54 35.46
N VAL A 304 10.41 -10.18 34.41
CA VAL A 304 9.87 -11.54 34.50
C VAL A 304 10.63 -12.54 33.64
N LEU A 305 11.38 -12.06 32.64
CA LEU A 305 12.29 -12.86 31.84
C LEU A 305 13.42 -11.98 31.33
N ARG A 306 14.66 -12.45 31.48
CA ARG A 306 15.81 -11.97 30.71
C ARG A 306 16.44 -13.17 30.03
N ALA A 307 16.58 -13.12 28.71
CA ALA A 307 17.06 -14.25 27.93
C ALA A 307 17.89 -13.80 26.72
N PRO A 308 18.81 -14.67 26.23
CA PRO A 308 19.58 -14.37 25.04
C PRO A 308 18.70 -14.25 23.80
N VAL A 309 19.06 -13.34 22.91
CA VAL A 309 18.45 -13.22 21.58
C VAL A 309 19.14 -14.16 20.60
N THR A 310 18.39 -14.76 19.69
CA THR A 310 18.91 -15.70 18.68
C THR A 310 19.02 -15.02 17.33
N SER A 311 20.19 -15.02 16.71
CA SER A 311 20.40 -14.41 15.39
C SER A 311 19.47 -15.00 14.33
N ARG A 312 18.87 -14.13 13.52
CA ARG A 312 18.13 -14.45 12.28
C ARG A 312 18.90 -14.00 11.03
N GLY A 313 20.16 -13.61 11.21
CA GLY A 313 21.02 -13.14 10.12
C GLY A 313 20.68 -11.74 9.64
N ARG A 314 21.25 -11.38 8.49
CA ARG A 314 21.01 -10.11 7.81
C ARG A 314 19.95 -10.32 6.74
N TRP A 315 18.99 -9.41 6.68
CA TRP A 315 18.01 -9.33 5.60
C TRP A 315 17.87 -7.87 5.17
N MET A 316 17.91 -7.61 3.87
CA MET A 316 18.04 -6.25 3.34
C MET A 316 19.25 -5.54 3.99
N ARG A 317 19.08 -4.31 4.46
CA ARG A 317 20.14 -3.52 5.10
C ARG A 317 20.35 -3.75 6.60
N TYR A 318 19.53 -4.56 7.28
CA TYR A 318 19.55 -4.69 8.74
C TYR A 318 19.86 -6.11 9.24
N ASN A 319 20.38 -6.20 10.46
CA ASN A 319 20.55 -7.45 11.19
C ASN A 319 19.32 -7.75 12.03
N TYR A 320 18.93 -9.02 12.11
CA TYR A 320 17.76 -9.45 12.87
C TYR A 320 18.13 -10.46 13.95
N ALA A 321 17.47 -10.36 15.09
CA ALA A 321 17.51 -11.36 16.16
C ALA A 321 16.10 -11.63 16.70
N ALA A 322 15.87 -12.82 17.25
CA ALA A 322 14.61 -13.22 17.85
C ALA A 322 14.73 -13.25 19.37
N PHE A 323 13.79 -12.63 20.07
CA PHE A 323 13.56 -12.78 21.50
C PHE A 323 12.34 -13.67 21.72
N ASP A 324 12.57 -14.89 22.19
CA ASP A 324 11.52 -15.87 22.48
C ASP A 324 11.16 -15.81 23.96
N PHE A 325 9.90 -15.48 24.24
CA PHE A 325 9.34 -15.43 25.59
C PHE A 325 8.12 -16.34 25.72
N SER A 326 8.04 -17.39 24.90
CA SER A 326 6.92 -18.33 24.84
C SER A 326 6.61 -19.01 26.18
N ASN A 327 7.63 -19.21 27.02
CA ASN A 327 7.51 -19.80 28.35
C ASN A 327 6.76 -18.91 29.36
N VAL A 328 6.62 -17.61 29.08
CA VAL A 328 5.81 -16.71 29.90
C VAL A 328 4.34 -16.87 29.49
N ARG A 329 3.58 -17.54 30.34
CA ARG A 329 2.14 -17.84 30.12
C ARG A 329 1.21 -17.11 31.07
N GLU A 330 1.76 -16.46 32.09
CA GLU A 330 0.94 -15.75 33.08
C GLU A 330 0.22 -14.58 32.42
N PRO A 331 -1.12 -14.48 32.55
CA PRO A 331 -1.84 -13.33 32.03
C PRO A 331 -1.36 -12.02 32.65
N GLY A 332 -1.31 -10.95 31.84
CA GLY A 332 -0.87 -9.64 32.30
C GLY A 332 -0.55 -8.67 31.17
N VAL A 333 -0.09 -7.48 31.56
CA VAL A 333 0.39 -6.44 30.66
C VAL A 333 1.91 -6.42 30.70
N TYR A 334 2.54 -6.49 29.54
CA TYR A 334 3.98 -6.64 29.39
C TYR A 334 4.55 -5.61 28.42
N ALA A 335 5.85 -5.37 28.50
CA ALA A 335 6.64 -4.65 27.51
C ALA A 335 8.00 -5.34 27.34
N ILE A 336 8.69 -5.06 26.25
CA ILE A 336 10.04 -5.59 25.99
C ILE A 336 11.04 -4.46 26.18
N ALA A 337 12.09 -4.72 26.95
CA ALA A 337 13.24 -3.85 27.11
C ALA A 337 14.43 -4.37 26.31
N TYR A 338 15.00 -3.52 25.45
CA TYR A 338 16.17 -3.82 24.63
C TYR A 338 16.89 -2.55 24.21
N GLY A 339 18.23 -2.55 24.22
CA GLY A 339 19.03 -1.43 23.72
C GLY A 339 18.77 -0.09 24.43
N GLY A 340 18.39 -0.11 25.71
CA GLY A 340 18.04 1.08 26.48
C GLY A 340 16.62 1.62 26.24
N GLN A 341 15.82 0.94 25.42
CA GLN A 341 14.43 1.28 25.14
C GLN A 341 13.48 0.28 25.80
N VAL A 342 12.26 0.73 26.07
CA VAL A 342 11.14 -0.13 26.49
C VAL A 342 9.99 0.13 25.54
N THR A 343 9.43 -0.93 24.96
CA THR A 343 8.33 -0.83 24.00
C THR A 343 7.05 -0.30 24.65
N ASN A 344 6.06 0.05 23.81
CA ASN A 344 4.68 0.16 24.28
C ASN A 344 4.17 -1.20 24.82
N PRO A 345 3.13 -1.19 25.68
CA PRO A 345 2.65 -2.43 26.28
C PRO A 345 1.85 -3.30 25.32
N PHE A 346 1.82 -4.60 25.61
CA PHE A 346 0.92 -5.58 25.02
C PHE A 346 0.41 -6.54 26.10
N ARG A 347 -0.63 -7.31 25.77
CA ARG A 347 -1.25 -8.25 26.71
C ARG A 347 -0.78 -9.67 26.43
N ILE A 348 -0.55 -10.45 27.48
CA ILE A 348 -0.67 -11.91 27.38
C ILE A 348 -2.00 -12.24 28.03
N ALA A 349 -2.97 -12.73 27.26
CA ALA A 349 -4.33 -12.98 27.74
C ALA A 349 -5.05 -13.97 26.83
N ALA A 350 -5.97 -14.77 27.39
CA ALA A 350 -6.72 -15.76 26.62
C ALA A 350 -7.61 -15.12 25.54
N ASP A 351 -8.04 -13.89 25.77
CA ASP A 351 -8.90 -13.05 24.94
C ASP A 351 -8.12 -12.01 24.11
N ALA A 352 -6.79 -12.17 23.97
CA ALA A 352 -5.95 -11.18 23.29
C ALA A 352 -6.40 -10.89 21.85
N TYR A 353 -7.04 -11.87 21.18
CA TYR A 353 -7.49 -11.78 19.78
C TYR A 353 -9.00 -11.63 19.62
N ASP A 354 -9.79 -11.63 20.70
CA ASP A 354 -11.25 -11.70 20.60
C ASP A 354 -11.87 -10.53 19.82
N ARG A 355 -11.17 -9.39 19.74
CA ARG A 355 -11.68 -8.14 19.14
C ARG A 355 -10.82 -7.57 17.99
N ILE A 356 -10.03 -8.39 17.31
CA ILE A 356 -9.08 -7.86 16.30
C ILE A 356 -9.70 -7.63 14.92
N TRP A 357 -10.87 -8.20 14.60
CA TRP A 357 -11.46 -8.10 13.26
C TRP A 357 -12.74 -7.25 13.18
N GLN A 358 -13.39 -7.01 14.31
CA GLN A 358 -14.73 -6.44 14.39
C GLN A 358 -14.78 -5.03 13.82
N THR A 359 -13.79 -4.19 14.14
CA THR A 359 -13.72 -2.82 13.60
C THR A 359 -13.59 -2.81 12.08
N SER A 360 -12.91 -3.80 11.51
CA SER A 360 -12.82 -3.97 10.05
C SER A 360 -14.19 -4.27 9.45
N LEU A 361 -15.03 -5.07 10.11
CA LEU A 361 -16.40 -5.34 9.67
C LEU A 361 -17.34 -4.16 9.93
N ASP A 362 -17.47 -3.73 11.19
CA ASP A 362 -18.53 -2.83 11.63
C ASP A 362 -18.31 -1.37 11.23
N THR A 363 -17.05 -0.96 11.02
CA THR A 363 -16.69 0.42 10.72
C THR A 363 -16.11 0.55 9.31
N PHE A 364 -15.01 -0.14 8.99
CA PHE A 364 -14.34 0.06 7.69
C PHE A 364 -15.21 -0.36 6.49
N ILE A 365 -15.70 -1.61 6.46
CA ILE A 365 -16.50 -2.07 5.32
C ILE A 365 -17.82 -1.27 5.23
N ALA A 366 -18.40 -0.88 6.36
CA ALA A 366 -19.59 -0.03 6.40
C ALA A 366 -19.34 1.39 5.87
N GLU A 367 -18.19 1.98 6.17
CA GLU A 367 -17.78 3.30 5.69
C GLU A 367 -17.52 3.33 4.19
N GLN A 368 -17.15 2.20 3.61
CA GLN A 368 -16.91 2.05 2.18
C GLN A 368 -18.18 1.73 1.38
N MET A 369 -19.36 1.66 2.01
CA MET A 369 -20.61 1.36 1.30
C MET A 369 -21.03 2.52 0.40
N ASP A 370 -21.26 2.22 -0.88
CA ASP A 370 -21.64 3.24 -1.86
C ASP A 370 -23.16 3.38 -1.99
N HIS A 371 -23.62 4.47 -2.62
CA HIS A 371 -25.05 4.72 -2.89
C HIS A 371 -25.94 4.91 -1.66
N VAL A 372 -25.34 5.06 -0.48
CA VAL A 372 -26.00 5.22 0.82
C VAL A 372 -25.31 6.32 1.62
N GLY A 373 -26.06 6.99 2.50
CA GLY A 373 -25.48 7.91 3.49
C GLY A 373 -24.98 7.13 4.70
N ILE A 374 -23.79 7.47 5.19
CA ILE A 374 -23.12 6.75 6.28
C ILE A 374 -22.89 7.66 7.47
N ARG A 375 -23.40 7.25 8.63
CA ARG A 375 -23.31 7.99 9.88
C ARG A 375 -22.79 7.11 11.00
N GLU A 376 -21.96 7.69 11.85
CA GLU A 376 -21.52 7.13 13.13
C GLU A 376 -21.81 8.17 14.21
N GLN A 377 -22.99 8.07 14.83
CA GLN A 377 -23.47 9.04 15.82
C GLN A 377 -23.45 10.49 15.27
N TYR A 378 -22.63 11.37 15.84
CA TYR A 378 -22.48 12.76 15.38
C TYR A 378 -21.60 12.91 14.13
N ARG A 379 -20.82 11.88 13.79
CA ARG A 379 -19.97 11.89 12.59
C ARG A 379 -20.79 11.48 11.37
N VAL A 380 -20.70 12.27 10.31
CA VAL A 380 -21.10 11.85 8.97
C VAL A 380 -19.82 11.47 8.24
N TRP A 381 -19.77 10.22 7.77
CA TRP A 381 -18.69 9.75 6.93
C TRP A 381 -18.95 10.16 5.48
N SER A 382 -20.16 9.92 5.01
CA SER A 382 -20.61 10.35 3.69
C SER A 382 -22.10 10.71 3.70
N ALA A 383 -22.49 11.74 2.95
CA ALA A 383 -23.86 11.85 2.45
C ALA A 383 -24.12 10.75 1.39
N PRO A 384 -25.37 10.47 0.99
CA PRO A 384 -25.62 9.52 -0.09
C PRO A 384 -24.84 9.89 -1.35
N SER A 385 -23.97 8.98 -1.79
CA SER A 385 -23.04 9.17 -2.89
C SER A 385 -23.55 8.57 -4.19
N HIS A 386 -23.09 9.14 -5.31
CA HIS A 386 -23.22 8.59 -6.66
C HIS A 386 -24.64 8.15 -7.05
N LEU A 387 -25.68 8.89 -6.65
CA LEU A 387 -27.08 8.53 -6.97
C LEU A 387 -27.41 8.68 -8.47
N ASP A 388 -26.51 9.30 -9.21
CA ASP A 388 -26.48 9.49 -10.66
C ASP A 388 -25.79 8.34 -11.42
N ASP A 389 -25.27 7.34 -10.71
CA ASP A 389 -24.59 6.21 -11.32
C ASP A 389 -25.47 5.43 -12.32
N ALA A 390 -24.99 5.16 -13.53
CA ALA A 390 -23.74 5.61 -14.14
C ALA A 390 -23.94 5.87 -15.64
N ARG A 391 -22.91 6.36 -16.34
CA ARG A 391 -22.93 6.50 -17.81
C ARG A 391 -22.04 5.47 -18.49
N GLN A 392 -22.35 5.12 -19.73
CA GLN A 392 -21.53 4.23 -20.54
C GLN A 392 -20.18 4.88 -20.88
N ALA A 393 -19.05 4.26 -20.48
CA ALA A 393 -17.73 4.75 -20.85
C ALA A 393 -17.52 4.74 -22.39
N PRO A 394 -16.75 5.68 -22.95
CA PRO A 394 -16.50 5.75 -24.38
C PRO A 394 -15.65 4.57 -24.89
N PRO A 395 -15.82 4.15 -26.16
CA PRO A 395 -15.02 3.08 -26.76
C PRO A 395 -13.57 3.52 -26.99
N ASN A 396 -12.66 2.55 -27.08
CA ASN A 396 -11.23 2.76 -27.33
C ASN A 396 -10.59 3.75 -26.34
N HIS A 397 -10.92 3.59 -25.06
CA HIS A 397 -10.48 4.47 -23.99
C HIS A 397 -9.58 3.72 -23.02
N VAL A 398 -8.51 4.39 -22.58
CA VAL A 398 -7.66 3.97 -21.46
C VAL A 398 -7.73 5.09 -20.43
N HIS A 399 -8.29 4.77 -19.27
CA HIS A 399 -8.45 5.67 -18.15
C HIS A 399 -7.11 5.89 -17.44
N PHE A 400 -6.94 7.04 -16.77
CA PHE A 400 -5.71 7.34 -16.03
C PHE A 400 -5.48 6.44 -14.80
N ASP A 401 -6.52 5.73 -14.37
CA ASP A 401 -6.46 4.68 -13.32
C ASP A 401 -6.37 3.25 -13.90
N GLY A 402 -6.08 3.13 -15.20
CA GLY A 402 -5.81 1.84 -15.84
C GLY A 402 -7.03 1.09 -16.38
N TYR A 403 -8.27 1.53 -16.11
CA TYR A 403 -9.47 0.97 -16.75
C TYR A 403 -9.42 1.06 -18.27
N LYS A 404 -9.91 0.01 -18.94
CA LYS A 404 -9.93 -0.08 -20.41
C LYS A 404 -11.31 -0.36 -20.97
N MET A 405 -11.66 0.41 -22.00
CA MET A 405 -12.79 0.10 -22.88
C MET A 405 -12.29 -0.20 -24.29
N GLY A 406 -12.65 -1.38 -24.80
CA GLY A 406 -12.37 -1.76 -26.18
C GLY A 406 -13.23 -1.02 -27.21
N PRO A 407 -13.14 -1.40 -28.50
CA PRO A 407 -14.04 -0.88 -29.53
C PRO A 407 -15.48 -1.39 -29.38
N ASN A 408 -15.66 -2.55 -28.73
CA ASN A 408 -16.97 -3.11 -28.38
C ASN A 408 -17.29 -2.72 -26.94
N LEU A 409 -18.49 -2.19 -26.72
CA LEU A 409 -18.93 -1.78 -25.39
C LEU A 409 -19.44 -2.96 -24.56
N ASP A 410 -19.86 -4.06 -25.20
CA ASP A 410 -20.57 -5.15 -24.53
C ASP A 410 -21.71 -4.62 -23.63
N SER A 411 -22.50 -3.69 -24.17
CA SER A 411 -23.53 -2.95 -23.44
C SER A 411 -24.65 -2.58 -24.41
N PRO A 412 -25.93 -2.54 -23.95
CA PRO A 412 -27.04 -2.08 -24.78
C PRO A 412 -27.10 -0.55 -24.90
N PHE A 413 -26.27 0.19 -24.16
CA PHE A 413 -26.24 1.65 -24.11
C PHE A 413 -25.19 2.24 -25.06
N LYS A 414 -25.47 3.44 -25.58
CA LYS A 414 -24.53 4.21 -26.40
C LYS A 414 -23.46 4.89 -25.55
N PRO A 415 -22.31 5.25 -26.11
CA PRO A 415 -21.29 6.02 -25.39
C PRO A 415 -21.88 7.29 -24.75
N GLY A 416 -21.62 7.48 -23.45
CA GLY A 416 -22.11 8.62 -22.66
C GLY A 416 -23.59 8.57 -22.27
N GLU A 417 -24.35 7.55 -22.68
CA GLU A 417 -25.74 7.36 -22.28
C GLU A 417 -25.83 6.92 -20.81
N HIS A 418 -26.79 7.47 -20.07
CA HIS A 418 -27.08 7.04 -18.71
C HIS A 418 -27.61 5.58 -18.68
N ILE A 419 -27.11 4.83 -17.71
CA ILE A 419 -27.39 3.42 -17.47
C ILE A 419 -28.25 3.32 -16.21
N PRO A 420 -29.57 3.12 -16.33
CA PRO A 420 -30.44 3.03 -15.18
C PRO A 420 -30.18 1.77 -14.35
N GLY A 421 -30.23 1.93 -13.04
CA GLY A 421 -30.24 0.81 -12.08
C GLY A 421 -28.89 0.40 -11.50
N LEU A 422 -27.80 1.13 -11.80
CA LEU A 422 -26.48 0.88 -11.22
C LEU A 422 -26.24 1.62 -9.90
N ASN A 423 -27.07 2.62 -9.56
CA ASN A 423 -26.98 3.42 -8.34
C ASN A 423 -27.47 2.69 -7.07
N VAL A 424 -27.04 1.45 -6.86
CA VAL A 424 -27.40 0.59 -5.72
C VAL A 424 -26.22 -0.27 -5.28
N GLY A 425 -26.04 -0.44 -3.97
CA GLY A 425 -25.08 -1.37 -3.41
C GLY A 425 -23.61 -1.07 -3.73
N GLY A 426 -22.76 -2.05 -3.45
CA GLY A 426 -21.34 -2.00 -3.80
C GLY A 426 -20.48 -1.25 -2.79
N PHE A 427 -19.16 -1.37 -2.95
CA PHE A 427 -18.21 -0.73 -2.05
C PHE A 427 -17.24 0.11 -2.86
N GLN A 428 -16.97 1.32 -2.37
CA GLN A 428 -15.87 2.17 -2.81
C GLN A 428 -14.57 1.40 -2.54
N ASP A 429 -13.76 1.12 -3.57
CA ASP A 429 -12.72 0.07 -3.45
C ASP A 429 -11.60 0.46 -2.50
N ALA A 430 -11.14 1.71 -2.61
CA ALA A 430 -9.90 2.10 -1.97
C ALA A 430 -9.95 3.49 -1.32
N GLY A 431 -8.90 4.30 -1.53
CA GLY A 431 -8.89 5.68 -1.10
C GLY A 431 -9.55 6.62 -2.12
N ASP A 432 -9.74 6.19 -3.36
CA ASP A 432 -10.65 6.79 -4.31
C ASP A 432 -12.06 6.21 -4.15
N TYR A 433 -12.99 6.70 -4.98
CA TYR A 433 -14.41 6.38 -4.87
C TYR A 433 -14.89 5.48 -6.01
N ASP A 434 -14.01 4.69 -6.65
CA ASP A 434 -14.43 3.75 -7.69
C ASP A 434 -15.16 2.53 -7.11
N ILE A 435 -15.94 1.83 -7.93
CA ILE A 435 -16.37 0.46 -7.62
C ILE A 435 -15.64 -0.49 -8.58
N GLN A 436 -14.73 -1.28 -8.05
CA GLN A 436 -14.13 -2.41 -8.76
C GLN A 436 -14.96 -3.67 -8.58
N THR A 437 -15.57 -4.16 -9.67
CA THR A 437 -16.43 -5.36 -9.61
C THR A 437 -15.73 -6.59 -9.02
N PRO A 438 -14.46 -6.92 -9.39
CA PRO A 438 -13.76 -8.05 -8.79
C PRO A 438 -13.58 -7.91 -7.28
N GLN A 439 -13.34 -6.69 -6.78
CA GLN A 439 -13.09 -6.42 -5.36
C GLN A 439 -14.39 -6.48 -4.56
N ASN A 440 -15.49 -5.91 -5.07
CA ASN A 440 -16.83 -6.11 -4.51
C ASN A 440 -17.19 -7.61 -4.41
N ALA A 441 -16.92 -8.38 -5.47
CA ALA A 441 -17.12 -9.83 -5.45
C ALA A 441 -16.24 -10.55 -4.40
N ALA A 442 -15.01 -10.08 -4.18
CA ALA A 442 -14.12 -10.62 -3.14
C ALA A 442 -14.65 -10.33 -1.73
N VAL A 443 -15.13 -9.12 -1.44
CA VAL A 443 -15.75 -8.76 -0.15
C VAL A 443 -16.95 -9.65 0.13
N VAL A 444 -17.87 -9.80 -0.83
CA VAL A 444 -19.04 -10.68 -0.69
C VAL A 444 -18.61 -12.12 -0.39
N ARG A 445 -17.64 -12.66 -1.14
CA ARG A 445 -17.11 -14.01 -0.92
C ARG A 445 -16.51 -14.15 0.47
N ASP A 446 -15.66 -13.21 0.88
CA ASP A 446 -14.89 -13.32 2.12
C ASP A 446 -15.77 -13.18 3.36
N LEU A 447 -16.80 -12.34 3.32
CA LEU A 447 -17.80 -12.28 4.39
C LEU A 447 -18.60 -13.57 4.48
N VAL A 448 -19.00 -14.18 3.36
CA VAL A 448 -19.65 -15.51 3.37
C VAL A 448 -18.72 -16.56 3.96
N TRP A 449 -17.46 -16.59 3.54
CA TRP A 449 -16.48 -17.53 4.06
C TRP A 449 -16.26 -17.35 5.56
N GLY A 450 -16.12 -16.11 6.02
CA GLY A 450 -15.95 -15.81 7.43
C GLY A 450 -17.11 -16.32 8.27
N ARG A 451 -18.35 -16.11 7.79
CA ARG A 451 -19.56 -16.64 8.44
C ARG A 451 -19.58 -18.16 8.47
N GLU A 452 -19.33 -18.81 7.34
CA GLU A 452 -19.41 -20.28 7.22
C GLU A 452 -18.30 -21.02 7.98
N LEU A 453 -17.10 -20.43 8.04
CA LEU A 453 -15.92 -21.08 8.62
C LEU A 453 -15.76 -20.77 10.11
N TYR A 454 -16.12 -19.57 10.54
CA TYR A 454 -15.74 -19.05 11.87
C TYR A 454 -16.92 -18.50 12.68
N GLY A 455 -18.03 -18.13 12.02
CA GLY A 455 -19.13 -17.41 12.64
C GLY A 455 -18.78 -15.94 12.85
N LEU A 456 -19.42 -15.04 12.10
CA LEU A 456 -19.29 -13.58 12.27
C LEU A 456 -20.53 -13.03 12.96
N ASP A 457 -20.79 -13.54 14.17
CA ASP A 457 -21.94 -13.15 14.99
C ASP A 457 -21.68 -11.79 15.65
N TRP A 458 -21.78 -10.72 14.84
CA TRP A 458 -21.56 -9.34 15.23
C TRP A 458 -22.66 -8.45 14.66
N ASP A 459 -23.20 -7.55 15.48
CA ASP A 459 -24.29 -6.63 15.18
C ASP A 459 -23.99 -5.31 15.88
N GLU A 460 -23.39 -4.39 15.15
CA GLU A 460 -23.06 -3.03 15.60
C GLU A 460 -23.47 -1.97 14.56
N THR A 461 -23.87 -2.37 13.36
CA THR A 461 -24.20 -1.48 12.23
C THR A 461 -25.53 -1.86 11.60
N SER A 462 -26.44 -0.89 11.45
CA SER A 462 -27.71 -1.09 10.74
C SER A 462 -27.66 -0.53 9.33
N VAL A 463 -28.17 -1.28 8.35
CA VAL A 463 -28.26 -0.89 6.94
C VAL A 463 -29.73 -0.86 6.51
N ASP A 464 -30.23 0.32 6.15
CA ASP A 464 -31.54 0.54 5.53
C ASP A 464 -31.37 0.99 4.08
N GLU A 465 -31.46 0.02 3.18
CA GLU A 465 -31.26 0.19 1.73
C GLU A 465 -32.38 0.99 1.08
N ALA A 466 -33.59 0.92 1.62
CA ALA A 466 -34.72 1.68 1.10
C ALA A 466 -34.60 3.17 1.47
N ALA A 467 -34.13 3.45 2.68
CA ALA A 467 -33.83 4.80 3.13
C ALA A 467 -32.46 5.32 2.63
N ARG A 468 -31.63 4.44 2.04
CA ARG A 468 -30.23 4.71 1.68
C ARG A 468 -29.42 5.21 2.88
N ALA A 469 -29.51 4.51 4.01
CA ALA A 469 -28.90 4.93 5.26
C ALA A 469 -28.15 3.78 5.95
N VAL A 470 -26.93 4.07 6.38
CA VAL A 470 -26.09 3.22 7.24
C VAL A 470 -25.82 3.96 8.53
N GLU A 471 -26.07 3.28 9.66
CA GLU A 471 -25.81 3.81 11.00
C GLU A 471 -24.88 2.85 11.73
N ILE A 472 -23.63 3.28 11.92
CA ILE A 472 -22.60 2.57 12.68
C ILE A 472 -22.82 2.87 14.17
N ARG A 473 -22.60 1.87 15.04
CA ARG A 473 -22.93 1.87 16.49
C ARG A 473 -24.44 1.92 16.76
N LYS A 474 -25.21 1.23 15.92
CA LYS A 474 -26.67 1.12 16.04
C LYS A 474 -27.12 -0.30 15.67
N PRO A 475 -27.02 -1.25 16.60
CA PRO A 475 -27.46 -2.63 16.34
C PRO A 475 -28.95 -2.70 16.02
N ASP A 476 -29.34 -3.58 15.10
CA ASP A 476 -30.74 -3.78 14.66
C ASP A 476 -31.25 -5.21 14.80
N GLY A 477 -30.45 -6.09 15.42
CA GLY A 477 -30.75 -7.51 15.57
C GLY A 477 -30.33 -8.36 14.36
N LYS A 478 -29.70 -7.77 13.34
CA LYS A 478 -29.18 -8.49 12.16
C LYS A 478 -27.67 -8.42 12.14
N GLN A 479 -27.02 -9.54 11.81
CA GLN A 479 -25.56 -9.57 11.70
C GLN A 479 -25.07 -8.59 10.63
N ASP A 480 -24.07 -7.77 10.98
CA ASP A 480 -23.44 -6.81 10.08
C ASP A 480 -22.97 -7.48 8.78
N ALA A 481 -22.38 -8.69 8.91
CA ALA A 481 -21.90 -9.46 7.76
C ALA A 481 -23.04 -9.84 6.80
N ILE A 482 -24.25 -10.16 7.28
CA ILE A 482 -25.40 -10.47 6.39
C ILE A 482 -25.83 -9.20 5.65
N GLN A 483 -25.91 -8.08 6.36
CA GLN A 483 -26.34 -6.80 5.80
C GLN A 483 -25.35 -6.31 4.73
N GLN A 484 -24.05 -6.42 4.98
CA GLN A 484 -23.02 -6.02 4.02
C GLN A 484 -22.89 -7.01 2.85
N ILE A 485 -23.08 -8.32 3.05
CA ILE A 485 -23.22 -9.29 1.93
C ILE A 485 -24.37 -8.87 1.03
N ARG A 486 -25.53 -8.54 1.61
CA ARG A 486 -26.70 -8.08 0.84
C ARG A 486 -26.38 -6.83 0.03
N HIS A 487 -25.69 -5.86 0.62
CA HIS A 487 -25.30 -4.61 -0.05
C HIS A 487 -24.38 -4.84 -1.26
N GLY A 488 -23.34 -5.67 -1.11
CA GLY A 488 -22.47 -6.03 -2.25
C GLY A 488 -23.23 -6.76 -3.36
N VAL A 489 -24.15 -7.68 -2.99
CA VAL A 489 -24.96 -8.47 -3.94
C VAL A 489 -25.91 -7.59 -4.76
N LEU A 490 -26.46 -6.51 -4.19
CA LEU A 490 -27.33 -5.58 -4.93
C LEU A 490 -26.63 -5.07 -6.20
N GLN A 491 -25.38 -4.64 -6.07
CA GLN A 491 -24.61 -4.08 -7.17
C GLN A 491 -24.23 -5.16 -8.20
N LEU A 492 -23.80 -6.34 -7.73
CA LEU A 492 -23.48 -7.47 -8.61
C LEU A 492 -24.69 -7.95 -9.43
N LEU A 493 -25.87 -8.02 -8.79
CA LEU A 493 -27.12 -8.36 -9.47
C LEU A 493 -27.59 -7.26 -10.41
N ALA A 494 -27.41 -5.99 -10.05
CA ALA A 494 -27.73 -4.86 -10.93
C ALA A 494 -26.96 -4.96 -12.25
N GLN A 495 -25.65 -5.19 -12.20
CA GLN A 495 -24.84 -5.40 -13.41
C GLN A 495 -25.38 -6.56 -14.27
N TYR A 496 -25.63 -7.72 -13.65
CA TYR A 496 -26.16 -8.88 -14.36
C TYR A 496 -27.51 -8.60 -15.02
N LYS A 497 -28.42 -7.90 -14.35
CA LYS A 497 -29.74 -7.54 -14.89
C LYS A 497 -29.64 -6.58 -16.07
N VAL A 498 -28.73 -5.62 -15.99
CA VAL A 498 -28.56 -4.57 -16.99
C VAL A 498 -27.83 -5.09 -18.24
N PHE A 499 -26.76 -5.87 -18.06
CA PHE A 499 -25.86 -6.26 -19.16
C PHE A 499 -25.90 -7.75 -19.51
N GLY A 500 -26.33 -8.62 -18.59
CA GLY A 500 -26.21 -10.07 -18.72
C GLY A 500 -24.80 -10.62 -18.43
N HIS A 501 -23.88 -9.77 -17.96
CA HIS A 501 -22.52 -10.11 -17.51
C HIS A 501 -22.04 -9.12 -16.44
N ALA A 502 -20.95 -9.47 -15.78
CA ALA A 502 -20.21 -8.59 -14.89
C ALA A 502 -19.40 -7.56 -15.69
N ILE A 503 -19.38 -6.31 -15.24
CA ILE A 503 -18.56 -5.24 -15.83
C ILE A 503 -17.20 -5.14 -15.12
N VAL A 504 -16.28 -4.33 -15.64
CA VAL A 504 -14.98 -4.06 -15.02
C VAL A 504 -15.15 -3.29 -13.72
N GLY A 505 -15.92 -2.20 -13.77
CA GLY A 505 -16.22 -1.35 -12.63
C GLY A 505 -16.80 -0.01 -13.05
N ILE A 506 -16.98 0.87 -12.07
CA ILE A 506 -17.57 2.21 -12.24
C ILE A 506 -16.61 3.24 -11.63
N ILE A 507 -16.22 4.27 -12.38
CA ILE A 507 -15.19 5.25 -11.95
C ILE A 507 -15.44 6.62 -12.57
N ASP A 508 -15.03 7.68 -11.88
CA ASP A 508 -15.13 9.07 -12.33
C ASP A 508 -14.48 9.30 -13.70
N PRO A 509 -15.05 10.18 -14.56
CA PRO A 509 -14.55 10.40 -15.91
C PRO A 509 -13.32 11.33 -16.00
N VAL A 510 -13.06 12.12 -14.95
CA VAL A 510 -12.06 13.20 -14.99
C VAL A 510 -11.19 13.24 -13.74
N GLN A 511 -9.93 13.58 -13.94
CA GLN A 511 -8.89 13.52 -12.91
C GLN A 511 -9.15 14.39 -11.68
N ARG A 512 -9.75 15.58 -11.85
CA ARG A 512 -10.10 16.45 -10.72
C ARG A 512 -11.10 15.77 -9.77
N GLN A 513 -12.03 15.01 -10.34
CA GLN A 513 -13.05 14.29 -9.59
C GLN A 513 -12.45 13.05 -8.93
N TYR A 514 -11.62 12.29 -9.65
CA TYR A 514 -10.89 11.15 -9.09
C TYR A 514 -9.96 11.55 -7.92
N ALA A 515 -9.30 12.70 -8.00
CA ALA A 515 -8.44 13.21 -6.93
C ALA A 515 -9.21 13.84 -5.74
N HIS A 516 -10.55 13.74 -5.71
CA HIS A 516 -11.39 14.27 -4.64
C HIS A 516 -11.02 13.68 -3.28
N LEU A 517 -11.16 14.49 -2.23
CA LEU A 517 -10.85 14.12 -0.84
C LEU A 517 -12.00 14.58 0.05
N GLY A 518 -12.47 13.74 0.97
CA GLY A 518 -13.54 14.07 1.93
C GLY A 518 -14.84 13.31 1.70
N ASP A 519 -15.95 14.02 1.63
CA ASP A 519 -17.30 13.44 1.55
C ASP A 519 -17.58 12.89 0.14
N ALA A 520 -17.76 11.57 -0.01
CA ALA A 520 -18.10 10.92 -1.28
C ALA A 520 -19.42 11.46 -1.84
N GLY A 521 -20.38 11.81 -0.98
CA GLY A 521 -21.66 12.39 -1.36
C GLY A 521 -21.57 13.74 -2.08
N SER A 522 -20.41 14.38 -2.06
CA SER A 522 -20.13 15.66 -2.73
C SER A 522 -19.28 15.52 -3.99
N GLN A 523 -18.90 14.30 -4.39
CA GLN A 523 -18.07 14.07 -5.57
C GLN A 523 -18.84 14.35 -6.87
N THR A 524 -20.13 14.00 -6.90
CA THR A 524 -21.08 14.35 -7.97
C THR A 524 -22.21 15.22 -7.43
N ASP A 525 -23.02 15.80 -8.32
CA ASP A 525 -24.24 16.49 -7.92
C ASP A 525 -25.45 15.58 -7.69
N ASN A 526 -25.26 14.26 -7.81
CA ASN A 526 -26.28 13.22 -7.62
C ASN A 526 -27.48 13.34 -8.58
N LEU A 527 -27.34 14.05 -9.70
CA LEU A 527 -28.36 14.19 -10.74
C LEU A 527 -27.85 13.62 -12.05
N THR A 528 -28.69 12.87 -12.76
CA THR A 528 -28.31 12.28 -14.05
C THR A 528 -27.98 13.36 -15.08
N TYR A 529 -26.87 13.21 -15.80
CA TYR A 529 -26.51 14.11 -16.89
C TYR A 529 -27.57 14.17 -18.00
N ASP A 530 -27.95 15.38 -18.39
CA ASP A 530 -28.78 15.69 -19.55
C ASP A 530 -28.06 16.71 -20.45
N ALA A 531 -27.68 16.26 -21.65
CA ALA A 531 -27.01 17.09 -22.65
C ALA A 531 -27.87 18.25 -23.20
N ALA A 532 -29.17 18.27 -22.92
CA ALA A 532 -30.05 19.39 -23.28
C ALA A 532 -29.98 20.56 -22.29
N LEU A 533 -29.39 20.37 -21.11
CA LEU A 533 -29.23 21.39 -20.07
C LEU A 533 -27.86 22.09 -20.22
N GLY A 534 -27.80 23.36 -19.80
CA GLY A 534 -26.51 24.04 -19.65
C GLY A 534 -25.63 23.40 -18.57
N ALA A 535 -24.31 23.55 -18.64
CA ALA A 535 -23.34 22.87 -17.75
C ALA A 535 -23.53 23.11 -16.23
N SER A 536 -24.30 24.13 -15.84
CA SER A 536 -24.66 24.41 -14.44
C SER A 536 -26.17 24.45 -14.20
N GLU A 537 -26.96 24.09 -15.21
CA GLU A 537 -28.41 24.02 -15.12
C GLU A 537 -28.84 22.69 -14.49
N ARG A 538 -29.84 22.75 -13.62
CA ARG A 538 -30.44 21.60 -12.95
C ARG A 538 -31.94 21.62 -13.15
N LYS A 539 -32.53 20.51 -13.56
CA LYS A 539 -33.96 20.41 -13.85
C LYS A 539 -34.46 18.98 -13.72
N GLY A 540 -35.50 18.78 -12.92
CA GLY A 540 -36.29 17.55 -12.92
C GLY A 540 -35.52 16.28 -12.56
N GLY A 541 -34.49 16.35 -11.70
CA GLY A 541 -33.65 15.21 -11.35
C GLY A 541 -32.41 15.03 -12.24
N SER A 542 -32.19 15.96 -13.18
CA SER A 542 -31.04 15.96 -14.08
C SER A 542 -30.22 17.24 -13.97
N SER A 543 -28.96 17.19 -14.38
CA SER A 543 -28.05 18.32 -14.47
C SER A 543 -27.33 18.33 -15.83
N GLY A 544 -26.83 19.49 -16.27
CA GLY A 544 -25.91 19.54 -17.41
C GLY A 544 -24.44 19.29 -17.02
N ALA A 545 -24.17 18.97 -15.75
CA ALA A 545 -22.82 18.63 -15.29
C ALA A 545 -22.44 17.23 -15.80
N GLN A 546 -21.20 17.07 -16.27
CA GLN A 546 -20.72 15.77 -16.78
C GLN A 546 -19.93 15.00 -15.72
N ASP A 547 -20.40 15.02 -14.48
CA ASP A 547 -19.78 14.38 -13.31
C ASP A 547 -20.25 12.94 -13.08
N ASP A 548 -21.31 12.44 -13.72
CA ASP A 548 -21.70 11.03 -13.53
C ASP A 548 -20.53 10.10 -13.90
N ARG A 549 -20.25 9.14 -13.02
CA ARG A 549 -19.21 8.13 -13.20
C ARG A 549 -19.46 7.29 -14.45
N TRP A 550 -18.40 6.71 -14.98
CA TRP A 550 -18.40 5.85 -16.15
C TRP A 550 -18.37 4.38 -15.77
N ALA A 551 -19.29 3.59 -16.32
CA ALA A 551 -19.26 2.14 -16.28
C ALA A 551 -18.38 1.59 -17.41
N PHE A 552 -17.36 0.81 -17.04
CA PHE A 552 -16.51 0.09 -17.97
C PHE A 552 -17.04 -1.33 -18.19
N THR A 553 -17.79 -1.52 -19.27
CA THR A 553 -18.72 -2.63 -19.47
C THR A 553 -18.18 -3.85 -20.24
N THR A 554 -16.87 -3.90 -20.52
CA THR A 554 -16.26 -5.00 -21.29
C THR A 554 -16.55 -6.36 -20.65
N ASP A 555 -17.03 -7.31 -21.46
CA ASP A 555 -17.39 -8.66 -21.00
C ASP A 555 -16.14 -9.54 -20.86
N LEU A 556 -15.68 -9.74 -19.62
CA LEU A 556 -14.48 -10.52 -19.31
C LEU A 556 -14.80 -11.83 -18.57
N PRO A 557 -14.28 -12.98 -19.04
CA PRO A 557 -14.56 -14.26 -18.40
C PRO A 557 -14.17 -14.33 -16.92
N ALA A 558 -13.04 -13.72 -16.53
CA ALA A 558 -12.56 -13.73 -15.14
C ALA A 558 -13.55 -13.01 -14.21
N ASN A 559 -13.99 -11.80 -14.57
CA ASN A 559 -14.95 -11.01 -13.79
C ASN A 559 -16.28 -11.74 -13.66
N ASN A 560 -16.80 -12.30 -14.76
CA ASN A 560 -18.03 -13.09 -14.73
C ASN A 560 -17.95 -14.28 -13.78
N LEU A 561 -16.83 -14.99 -13.77
CA LEU A 561 -16.63 -16.15 -12.91
C LEU A 561 -16.46 -15.74 -11.44
N ALA A 562 -15.76 -14.64 -11.16
CA ALA A 562 -15.65 -14.10 -9.82
C ALA A 562 -17.02 -13.69 -9.25
N VAL A 563 -17.82 -12.96 -10.04
CA VAL A 563 -19.20 -12.60 -9.68
C VAL A 563 -20.08 -13.84 -9.53
N ALA A 564 -19.95 -14.83 -10.42
CA ALA A 564 -20.69 -16.09 -10.28
C ALA A 564 -20.36 -16.81 -8.97
N GLY A 565 -19.08 -16.86 -8.58
CA GLY A 565 -18.65 -17.43 -7.30
C GLY A 565 -19.23 -16.67 -6.11
N ALA A 566 -19.12 -15.34 -6.11
CA ALA A 566 -19.65 -14.48 -5.05
C ALA A 566 -21.17 -14.62 -4.89
N LEU A 567 -21.93 -14.60 -5.99
CA LEU A 567 -23.39 -14.76 -5.97
C LEU A 567 -23.80 -16.18 -5.54
N ALA A 568 -23.09 -17.23 -5.96
CA ALA A 568 -23.33 -18.59 -5.50
C ALA A 568 -23.09 -18.72 -3.98
N ALA A 569 -22.03 -18.09 -3.47
CA ALA A 569 -21.73 -18.05 -2.04
C ALA A 569 -22.81 -17.27 -1.26
N ALA A 570 -23.13 -16.06 -1.72
CA ALA A 570 -24.13 -15.20 -1.09
C ALA A 570 -25.51 -15.84 -1.00
N SER A 571 -25.92 -16.61 -2.03
CA SER A 571 -27.21 -17.32 -2.01
C SER A 571 -27.38 -18.24 -0.79
N ARG A 572 -26.28 -18.82 -0.27
CA ARG A 572 -26.32 -19.64 0.95
C ARG A 572 -26.48 -18.79 2.20
N SER A 573 -25.77 -17.66 2.28
CA SER A 573 -25.82 -16.75 3.43
C SER A 573 -27.12 -15.96 3.54
N LEU A 574 -27.77 -15.66 2.41
CA LEU A 574 -29.00 -14.86 2.35
C LEU A 574 -30.28 -15.70 2.36
N ALA A 575 -30.19 -17.04 2.29
CA ALA A 575 -31.38 -17.90 2.16
C ALA A 575 -32.44 -17.68 3.25
N ASP A 576 -32.00 -17.41 4.48
CA ASP A 576 -32.89 -17.22 5.62
C ASP A 576 -33.39 -15.77 5.76
N SER A 577 -32.54 -14.78 5.41
CA SER A 577 -32.85 -13.35 5.59
C SER A 577 -33.56 -12.71 4.38
N ASP A 578 -33.23 -13.15 3.17
CA ASP A 578 -33.77 -12.66 1.90
C ASP A 578 -33.84 -13.80 0.86
N PRO A 579 -34.80 -14.74 0.99
CA PRO A 579 -34.90 -15.90 0.12
C PRO A 579 -35.12 -15.56 -1.36
N ALA A 580 -35.71 -14.38 -1.65
CA ALA A 580 -35.91 -13.92 -3.02
C ALA A 580 -34.59 -13.51 -3.66
N MET A 581 -33.79 -12.67 -2.99
CA MET A 581 -32.46 -12.29 -3.46
C MET A 581 -31.53 -13.51 -3.53
N ALA A 582 -31.62 -14.44 -2.57
CA ALA A 582 -30.84 -15.66 -2.58
C ALA A 582 -31.11 -16.52 -3.83
N ALA A 583 -32.39 -16.70 -4.20
CA ALA A 583 -32.77 -17.44 -5.40
C ALA A 583 -32.29 -16.74 -6.68
N GLU A 584 -32.41 -15.42 -6.75
CA GLU A 584 -31.95 -14.62 -7.88
C GLU A 584 -30.42 -14.66 -8.04
N ALA A 585 -29.68 -14.53 -6.94
CA ALA A 585 -28.22 -14.66 -6.91
C ALA A 585 -27.77 -16.03 -7.41
N LEU A 586 -28.42 -17.12 -6.98
CA LEU A 586 -28.09 -18.46 -7.44
C LEU A 586 -28.35 -18.64 -8.94
N GLU A 587 -29.46 -18.11 -9.46
CA GLU A 587 -29.78 -18.22 -10.89
C GLU A 587 -28.80 -17.42 -11.77
N ALA A 588 -28.47 -16.20 -11.35
CA ALA A 588 -27.46 -15.39 -12.00
C ALA A 588 -26.09 -16.09 -12.00
N ALA A 589 -25.68 -16.65 -10.85
CA ALA A 589 -24.43 -17.39 -10.72
C ALA A 589 -24.35 -18.58 -11.69
N LYS A 590 -25.41 -19.39 -11.77
CA LYS A 590 -25.49 -20.52 -12.70
C LYS A 590 -25.38 -20.07 -14.15
N THR A 591 -26.09 -19.00 -14.50
CA THR A 591 -26.10 -18.47 -15.87
C THR A 591 -24.74 -17.93 -16.29
N LEU A 592 -24.14 -17.08 -15.45
CA LEU A 592 -22.80 -16.52 -15.67
C LEU A 592 -21.77 -17.64 -15.79
N TRP A 593 -21.76 -18.59 -14.87
CA TRP A 593 -20.84 -19.73 -14.91
C TRP A 593 -21.03 -20.57 -16.17
N ALA A 594 -22.27 -20.91 -16.55
CA ALA A 594 -22.56 -21.76 -17.69
C ALA A 594 -22.11 -21.13 -19.02
N ARG A 595 -22.25 -19.80 -19.15
CA ARG A 595 -21.75 -19.02 -20.30
C ARG A 595 -20.23 -19.20 -20.48
N GLN A 596 -19.48 -19.22 -19.38
CA GLN A 596 -18.02 -19.33 -19.40
C GLN A 596 -17.49 -20.76 -19.53
N GLN A 597 -18.37 -21.77 -19.62
CA GLN A 597 -17.96 -23.14 -19.94
C GLN A 597 -17.83 -23.39 -21.46
N LYS A 598 -18.12 -22.38 -22.28
CA LYS A 598 -18.08 -22.44 -23.75
C LYS A 598 -17.23 -21.27 -24.28
N GLY A 599 -16.52 -21.49 -25.37
CA GLY A 599 -15.75 -20.43 -26.05
C GLY A 599 -14.31 -20.28 -25.57
N LYS A 600 -13.64 -19.20 -26.01
CA LYS A 600 -12.24 -18.91 -25.67
C LYS A 600 -12.17 -18.15 -24.36
N ILE A 601 -11.36 -18.64 -23.44
CA ILE A 601 -11.07 -18.00 -22.16
C ILE A 601 -10.01 -16.92 -22.39
N LYS A 602 -10.40 -15.64 -22.28
CA LYS A 602 -9.47 -14.51 -22.26
C LYS A 602 -9.07 -14.22 -20.81
N ALA A 603 -7.79 -13.95 -20.60
CA ALA A 603 -7.26 -13.47 -19.32
C ALA A 603 -7.40 -11.93 -19.23
N GLY A 604 -7.33 -11.42 -18.01
CA GLY A 604 -7.50 -10.00 -17.70
C GLY A 604 -8.85 -9.68 -17.06
N ASP A 605 -8.85 -8.58 -16.32
CA ASP A 605 -9.97 -8.00 -15.58
C ASP A 605 -10.43 -6.65 -16.16
N GLY A 606 -9.69 -6.11 -17.13
CA GLY A 606 -10.00 -4.84 -17.79
C GLY A 606 -9.25 -3.64 -17.22
N ARG A 607 -8.30 -3.87 -16.30
CA ARG A 607 -7.39 -2.86 -15.76
C ARG A 607 -5.95 -3.16 -16.13
N ASP A 608 -5.12 -2.11 -16.19
CA ASP A 608 -3.69 -2.19 -16.50
C ASP A 608 -2.79 -2.02 -15.26
N ASP A 609 -3.35 -2.08 -14.07
CA ASP A 609 -2.67 -1.87 -12.78
C ASP A 609 -1.75 -3.03 -12.34
N SER A 610 -1.89 -4.21 -12.95
CA SER A 610 -1.14 -5.41 -12.60
C SER A 610 -0.21 -5.86 -13.74
N GLY A 611 1.02 -6.24 -13.39
CA GLY A 611 2.00 -6.77 -14.34
C GLY A 611 1.65 -8.17 -14.89
N SER A 612 0.49 -8.74 -14.57
CA SER A 612 0.06 -10.08 -15.00
C SER A 612 -1.46 -10.18 -15.11
N PRO A 613 -2.02 -10.52 -16.29
CA PRO A 613 -3.47 -10.61 -16.48
C PRO A 613 -4.14 -11.63 -15.55
N TRP A 614 -5.30 -11.25 -14.99
CA TRP A 614 -6.07 -12.13 -14.11
C TRP A 614 -6.52 -13.43 -14.79
N SER A 615 -6.38 -14.56 -14.10
CA SER A 615 -6.61 -15.89 -14.67
C SER A 615 -8.09 -16.28 -14.62
N ALA A 616 -8.75 -16.27 -15.78
CA ALA A 616 -10.11 -16.76 -15.89
C ALA A 616 -10.25 -18.28 -15.59
N ASP A 617 -9.24 -19.10 -15.88
CA ASP A 617 -9.24 -20.51 -15.46
C ASP A 617 -9.18 -20.66 -13.94
N GLY A 618 -8.40 -19.81 -13.26
CA GLY A 618 -8.36 -19.75 -11.80
C GLY A 618 -9.70 -19.32 -11.20
N ALA A 619 -10.30 -18.26 -11.76
CA ALA A 619 -11.66 -17.83 -11.39
C ALA A 619 -12.70 -18.94 -11.62
N ASN A 620 -12.53 -19.77 -12.67
CA ASN A 620 -13.43 -20.89 -12.95
C ASN A 620 -13.36 -21.97 -11.85
N VAL A 621 -12.17 -22.22 -11.29
CA VAL A 621 -12.04 -23.10 -10.11
C VAL A 621 -12.87 -22.54 -8.95
N GLY A 622 -12.68 -21.27 -8.59
CA GLY A 622 -13.41 -20.63 -7.51
C GLY A 622 -14.93 -20.69 -7.69
N ALA A 623 -15.43 -20.26 -8.85
CA ALA A 623 -16.86 -20.28 -9.17
C ALA A 623 -17.46 -21.69 -9.15
N THR A 624 -16.76 -22.67 -9.70
CA THR A 624 -17.20 -24.08 -9.72
C THR A 624 -17.30 -24.64 -8.30
N VAL A 625 -16.34 -24.31 -7.43
CA VAL A 625 -16.37 -24.73 -6.02
C VAL A 625 -17.56 -24.13 -5.30
N GLU A 626 -17.84 -22.83 -5.45
CA GLU A 626 -18.99 -22.22 -4.77
C GLU A 626 -20.32 -22.83 -5.22
N LEU A 627 -20.49 -23.08 -6.53
CA LEU A 627 -21.67 -23.77 -7.05
C LEU A 627 -21.77 -25.23 -6.57
N LEU A 628 -20.65 -25.94 -6.46
CA LEU A 628 -20.60 -27.29 -5.88
C LEU A 628 -21.07 -27.30 -4.43
N ILE A 629 -20.59 -26.36 -3.61
CA ILE A 629 -20.98 -26.21 -2.21
C ILE A 629 -22.47 -25.88 -2.11
N THR A 630 -22.94 -24.87 -2.86
CA THR A 630 -24.36 -24.44 -2.86
C THR A 630 -25.31 -25.55 -3.30
N SER A 631 -24.91 -26.36 -4.27
CA SER A 631 -25.70 -27.49 -4.76
C SER A 631 -25.55 -28.77 -3.93
N LYS A 632 -24.75 -28.75 -2.86
CA LYS A 632 -24.45 -29.91 -2.01
C LYS A 632 -23.89 -31.10 -2.78
N GLY A 633 -22.99 -30.84 -3.74
CA GLY A 633 -22.27 -31.87 -4.47
C GLY A 633 -22.86 -32.27 -5.83
N ASP A 634 -23.59 -31.38 -6.52
CA ASP A 634 -24.16 -31.69 -7.83
C ASP A 634 -23.10 -32.16 -8.83
N LYS A 635 -23.46 -33.20 -9.59
CA LYS A 635 -22.57 -33.89 -10.53
C LYS A 635 -21.99 -32.95 -11.59
N VAL A 636 -22.73 -31.96 -12.06
CA VAL A 636 -22.27 -31.01 -13.09
C VAL A 636 -21.04 -30.24 -12.62
N TYR A 637 -21.09 -29.70 -11.40
CA TYR A 637 -19.96 -28.95 -10.83
C TYR A 637 -18.83 -29.87 -10.38
N ALA A 638 -19.17 -31.05 -9.83
CA ALA A 638 -18.16 -32.03 -9.42
C ALA A 638 -17.35 -32.54 -10.63
N ASP A 639 -18.00 -32.85 -11.75
CA ASP A 639 -17.34 -33.28 -12.99
C ASP A 639 -16.52 -32.14 -13.61
N ARG A 640 -17.03 -30.90 -13.58
CA ARG A 640 -16.25 -29.75 -14.03
C ARG A 640 -15.00 -29.56 -13.18
N LEU A 641 -15.10 -29.62 -11.86
CA LEU A 641 -13.97 -29.49 -10.96
C LEU A 641 -12.91 -30.57 -11.20
N ARG A 642 -13.33 -31.83 -11.45
CA ARG A 642 -12.42 -32.91 -11.88
C ARG A 642 -11.69 -32.55 -13.17
N SER A 643 -12.37 -31.97 -14.15
CA SER A 643 -11.74 -31.52 -15.40
C SER A 643 -10.75 -30.35 -15.21
N LEU A 644 -10.94 -29.56 -14.15
CA LEU A 644 -10.07 -28.44 -13.78
C LEU A 644 -8.87 -28.89 -12.92
N MET A 645 -8.72 -30.17 -12.57
CA MET A 645 -7.56 -30.67 -11.81
C MET A 645 -6.19 -30.29 -12.39
N PRO A 646 -5.97 -30.26 -13.73
CA PRO A 646 -4.72 -29.76 -14.29
C PRO A 646 -4.47 -28.27 -13.98
N VAL A 647 -5.53 -27.45 -14.00
CA VAL A 647 -5.46 -26.03 -13.61
C VAL A 647 -5.14 -25.92 -12.13
N ILE A 648 -5.83 -26.68 -11.27
CA ILE A 648 -5.57 -26.73 -9.83
C ILE A 648 -4.12 -27.13 -9.56
N THR A 649 -3.60 -28.12 -10.27
CA THR A 649 -2.20 -28.58 -10.14
C THR A 649 -1.20 -27.47 -10.50
N LYS A 650 -1.43 -26.79 -11.64
CA LYS A 650 -0.52 -25.73 -12.12
C LYS A 650 -0.58 -24.46 -11.27
N SER A 651 -1.76 -24.12 -10.76
CA SER A 651 -2.06 -22.84 -10.11
C SER A 651 -2.41 -22.99 -8.63
N PHE A 652 -2.00 -24.09 -7.98
CA PHE A 652 -2.43 -24.42 -6.62
C PHE A 652 -2.14 -23.33 -5.58
N ALA A 653 -1.07 -22.56 -5.77
CA ALA A 653 -0.73 -21.42 -4.91
C ALA A 653 -1.83 -20.34 -4.87
N TRP A 654 -2.62 -20.22 -5.95
CA TRP A 654 -3.66 -19.19 -6.09
C TRP A 654 -5.07 -19.73 -5.87
N VAL A 655 -5.32 -21.00 -6.17
CA VAL A 655 -6.67 -21.61 -6.06
C VAL A 655 -6.80 -22.64 -4.94
N GLY A 656 -5.75 -22.84 -4.15
CA GLY A 656 -5.66 -23.88 -3.14
C GLY A 656 -6.76 -23.78 -2.07
N ALA A 657 -7.02 -22.57 -1.55
CA ALA A 657 -8.07 -22.33 -0.57
C ALA A 657 -9.45 -22.82 -1.08
N SER A 658 -9.83 -22.43 -2.31
CA SER A 658 -11.08 -22.87 -2.93
C SER A 658 -11.09 -24.39 -3.16
N ALA A 659 -10.02 -24.96 -3.72
CA ALA A 659 -9.92 -26.40 -3.96
C ALA A 659 -10.11 -27.22 -2.67
N ILE A 660 -9.61 -26.74 -1.53
CA ILE A 660 -9.73 -27.40 -0.24
C ILE A 660 -11.17 -27.34 0.29
N ARG A 661 -11.86 -26.21 0.13
CA ARG A 661 -13.28 -26.09 0.53
C ARG A 661 -14.21 -27.05 -0.23
N ALA A 662 -13.79 -27.58 -1.38
CA ALA A 662 -14.55 -28.60 -2.12
C ALA A 662 -14.47 -30.01 -1.52
N ILE A 663 -13.49 -30.31 -0.64
CA ILE A 663 -13.24 -31.67 -0.12
C ILE A 663 -14.51 -32.34 0.44
N PRO A 664 -15.35 -31.70 1.27
CA PRO A 664 -16.56 -32.34 1.82
C PRO A 664 -17.61 -32.76 0.78
N TYR A 665 -17.52 -32.22 -0.44
CA TYR A 665 -18.49 -32.41 -1.52
C TYR A 665 -17.93 -33.28 -2.66
N MET A 666 -16.72 -33.81 -2.49
CA MET A 666 -16.02 -34.62 -3.49
C MET A 666 -15.65 -35.99 -2.92
N ASP A 667 -15.32 -36.93 -3.81
CA ASP A 667 -14.90 -38.27 -3.42
C ASP A 667 -13.48 -38.31 -2.81
N ALA A 668 -13.12 -39.43 -2.18
CA ALA A 668 -11.80 -39.62 -1.57
C ALA A 668 -10.63 -39.50 -2.56
N LYS A 669 -10.86 -39.72 -3.87
CA LYS A 669 -9.79 -39.58 -4.88
C LYS A 669 -9.44 -38.12 -5.09
N TYR A 670 -10.42 -37.21 -5.02
CA TYR A 670 -10.17 -35.78 -5.06
C TYR A 670 -9.26 -35.34 -3.91
N ARG A 671 -9.61 -35.70 -2.66
CA ARG A 671 -8.74 -35.39 -1.50
C ARG A 671 -7.34 -35.98 -1.67
N ALA A 672 -7.23 -37.23 -2.11
CA ALA A 672 -5.95 -37.89 -2.34
C ALA A 672 -5.11 -37.18 -3.43
N ALA A 673 -5.73 -36.61 -4.46
CA ALA A 673 -5.04 -35.85 -5.49
C ALA A 673 -4.49 -34.50 -4.99
N LEU A 674 -5.08 -33.90 -3.95
CA LEU A 674 -4.59 -32.66 -3.36
C LEU A 674 -3.37 -32.86 -2.44
N VAL A 675 -3.23 -34.02 -1.79
CA VAL A 675 -2.11 -34.33 -0.89
C VAL A 675 -0.72 -33.99 -1.48
N PRO A 676 -0.34 -34.46 -2.68
CA PRO A 676 0.96 -34.10 -3.26
C PRO A 676 1.10 -32.59 -3.54
N LEU A 677 0.00 -31.92 -3.91
CA LEU A 677 0.00 -30.47 -4.15
C LEU A 677 0.23 -29.69 -2.84
N VAL A 678 -0.41 -30.11 -1.75
CA VAL A 678 -0.21 -29.51 -0.42
C VAL A 678 1.24 -29.73 0.07
N ARG A 679 1.82 -30.91 -0.13
CA ARG A 679 3.24 -31.15 0.21
C ARG A 679 4.19 -30.28 -0.62
N GLN A 680 3.92 -30.13 -1.91
CA GLN A 680 4.71 -29.25 -2.78
C GLN A 680 4.55 -27.78 -2.38
N ALA A 681 3.32 -27.36 -2.06
CA ALA A 681 3.03 -26.01 -1.58
C ALA A 681 3.79 -25.73 -0.29
N LYS A 682 3.74 -26.64 0.69
CA LYS A 682 4.54 -26.53 1.93
C LYS A 682 6.02 -26.33 1.64
N ALA A 683 6.63 -27.20 0.82
CA ALA A 683 8.06 -27.09 0.52
C ALA A 683 8.39 -25.74 -0.15
N LYS A 684 7.54 -25.26 -1.05
CA LYS A 684 7.70 -23.95 -1.69
C LYS A 684 7.54 -22.81 -0.68
N MET A 685 6.56 -22.88 0.21
CA MET A 685 6.32 -21.85 1.23
C MET A 685 7.44 -21.83 2.26
N ASP A 686 7.93 -22.98 2.74
CA ASP A 686 9.10 -23.07 3.63
C ASP A 686 10.32 -22.39 3.01
N ALA A 687 10.57 -22.62 1.72
CA ALA A 687 11.65 -21.96 1.00
C ALA A 687 11.43 -20.45 0.82
N GLU A 688 10.20 -20.01 0.59
CA GLU A 688 9.86 -18.59 0.40
C GLU A 688 9.96 -17.80 1.70
N VAL A 689 9.27 -18.26 2.74
CA VAL A 689 9.25 -17.57 4.04
C VAL A 689 10.60 -17.65 4.76
N GLY A 690 11.44 -18.63 4.41
CA GLY A 690 12.82 -18.74 4.90
C GLY A 690 13.79 -17.70 4.33
N LYS A 691 13.40 -16.92 3.31
CA LYS A 691 14.24 -15.84 2.75
C LYS A 691 14.28 -14.59 3.61
N ASN A 692 13.37 -14.46 4.57
CA ASN A 692 13.22 -13.29 5.43
C ASN A 692 13.01 -13.75 6.89
N PRO A 693 13.20 -12.89 7.90
CA PRO A 693 13.14 -13.31 9.30
C PRO A 693 11.71 -13.42 9.86
N PHE A 694 10.68 -13.03 9.09
CA PHE A 694 9.31 -12.84 9.58
C PHE A 694 8.39 -14.05 9.39
N GLY A 695 8.79 -15.03 8.58
CA GLY A 695 8.03 -16.26 8.38
C GLY A 695 6.76 -16.07 7.54
N VAL A 696 6.72 -15.04 6.70
CA VAL A 696 5.62 -14.70 5.78
C VAL A 696 6.16 -14.33 4.40
N PRO A 697 5.37 -14.41 3.32
CA PRO A 697 5.74 -13.80 2.05
C PRO A 697 5.78 -12.27 2.20
N ILE A 698 6.87 -11.63 1.79
CA ILE A 698 7.00 -10.16 1.80
C ILE A 698 7.16 -9.70 0.35
N SER A 699 6.29 -8.78 -0.09
CA SER A 699 6.36 -8.19 -1.42
C SER A 699 7.62 -7.34 -1.58
N GLU A 700 8.31 -7.53 -2.70
CA GLU A 700 9.36 -6.63 -3.17
C GLU A 700 8.94 -5.86 -4.42
N ALA A 701 7.64 -5.84 -4.74
CA ALA A 701 7.07 -5.06 -5.84
C ALA A 701 6.90 -3.59 -5.46
N ASN A 702 6.31 -2.79 -6.36
CA ASN A 702 6.06 -1.36 -6.13
C ASN A 702 4.89 -1.10 -5.16
N TRP A 703 4.04 -2.11 -4.88
CA TRP A 703 3.00 -2.08 -3.85
C TRP A 703 3.40 -3.01 -2.70
N ALA A 704 3.37 -2.50 -1.46
CA ALA A 704 3.57 -3.30 -0.26
C ALA A 704 2.52 -4.43 -0.14
N GLY A 705 2.89 -5.51 0.56
CA GLY A 705 2.28 -6.83 0.37
C GLY A 705 1.29 -7.31 1.43
N SER A 706 0.67 -6.45 2.26
CA SER A 706 -0.17 -6.95 3.37
C SER A 706 -1.36 -7.79 2.92
N HIS A 707 -1.96 -7.50 1.75
CA HIS A 707 -2.98 -8.36 1.13
C HIS A 707 -2.48 -9.81 0.97
N GLN A 708 -1.29 -9.96 0.37
CA GLN A 708 -0.66 -11.26 0.17
C GLN A 708 -0.41 -11.98 1.51
N VAL A 709 -0.05 -11.26 2.57
CA VAL A 709 0.19 -11.83 3.91
C VAL A 709 -1.10 -12.36 4.53
N VAL A 710 -2.21 -11.61 4.46
CA VAL A 710 -3.49 -12.07 5.04
C VAL A 710 -4.13 -13.19 4.24
N GLU A 711 -4.06 -13.16 2.91
CA GLU A 711 -4.48 -14.28 2.06
C GLU A 711 -3.65 -15.54 2.33
N PHE A 712 -2.33 -15.39 2.50
CA PHE A 712 -1.46 -16.48 2.91
C PHE A 712 -1.88 -17.05 4.26
N GLY A 713 -2.08 -16.21 5.27
CA GLY A 713 -2.45 -16.65 6.61
C GLY A 713 -3.77 -17.45 6.65
N SER A 714 -4.81 -16.97 5.98
CA SER A 714 -6.10 -17.65 5.90
C SER A 714 -6.04 -18.95 5.07
N THR A 715 -5.32 -18.93 3.94
CA THR A 715 -5.13 -20.11 3.09
C THR A 715 -4.37 -21.22 3.81
N MET A 716 -3.30 -20.88 4.54
CA MET A 716 -2.52 -21.86 5.29
C MET A 716 -3.34 -22.48 6.42
N PHE A 717 -4.26 -21.73 7.04
CA PHE A 717 -5.17 -22.28 8.03
C PHE A 717 -6.19 -23.25 7.43
N LEU A 718 -6.76 -22.91 6.27
CA LEU A 718 -7.64 -23.82 5.54
C LEU A 718 -6.91 -25.12 5.16
N MET A 719 -5.66 -25.03 4.72
CA MET A 719 -4.81 -26.21 4.48
C MET A 719 -4.56 -27.01 5.75
N HIS A 720 -4.27 -26.35 6.86
CA HIS A 720 -4.08 -26.99 8.16
C HIS A 720 -5.33 -27.75 8.60
N LYS A 721 -6.52 -27.14 8.55
CA LYS A 721 -7.78 -27.83 8.89
C LYS A 721 -8.03 -29.09 8.05
N ALA A 722 -7.66 -29.07 6.76
CA ALA A 722 -7.86 -30.20 5.87
C ALA A 722 -6.74 -31.26 5.94
N PHE A 723 -5.51 -30.86 6.26
CA PHE A 723 -4.29 -31.67 6.26
C PHE A 723 -3.36 -31.31 7.44
N PRO A 724 -3.81 -31.48 8.70
CA PRO A 724 -3.06 -31.05 9.88
C PRO A 724 -1.74 -31.82 10.08
N GLU A 725 -1.61 -32.99 9.45
CA GLU A 725 -0.37 -33.78 9.41
C GLU A 725 0.70 -33.21 8.47
N ILE A 726 0.35 -32.22 7.63
CA ILE A 726 1.26 -31.61 6.65
C ILE A 726 1.53 -30.14 6.99
N ILE A 727 0.48 -29.37 7.27
CA ILE A 727 0.56 -27.94 7.57
C ILE A 727 0.27 -27.71 9.05
N GLY A 728 1.09 -26.92 9.73
CA GLY A 728 0.85 -26.47 11.10
C GLY A 728 0.25 -25.05 11.16
N THR A 729 -0.07 -24.59 12.37
CA THR A 729 -0.67 -23.27 12.65
C THR A 729 0.30 -22.09 12.51
N ASP A 730 1.62 -22.35 12.57
CA ASP A 730 2.66 -21.31 12.60
C ASP A 730 2.57 -20.28 11.47
N TYR A 731 2.23 -20.70 10.24
CA TYR A 731 2.13 -19.75 9.12
C TYR A 731 1.02 -18.71 9.33
N THR A 732 -0.15 -19.16 9.81
CA THR A 732 -1.29 -18.29 10.08
C THR A 732 -0.98 -17.34 11.23
N LEU A 733 -0.37 -17.85 12.29
CA LEU A 733 0.03 -17.07 13.45
C LEU A 733 1.14 -16.07 13.13
N ASN A 734 2.10 -16.42 12.25
CA ASN A 734 3.13 -15.52 11.76
C ASN A 734 2.54 -14.41 10.87
N ALA A 735 1.54 -14.73 10.03
CA ALA A 735 0.84 -13.75 9.22
C ALA A 735 0.14 -12.70 10.08
N ILE A 736 -0.57 -13.12 11.12
CA ILE A 736 -1.23 -12.20 12.06
C ILE A 736 -0.22 -11.43 12.92
N ASP A 737 0.87 -12.06 13.35
CA ASP A 737 1.94 -11.33 14.04
C ASP A 737 2.54 -10.25 13.14
N TYR A 738 2.76 -10.53 11.85
CA TYR A 738 3.30 -9.57 10.90
C TYR A 738 2.39 -8.35 10.74
N VAL A 739 1.11 -8.56 10.36
CA VAL A 739 0.19 -7.44 10.10
C VAL A 739 -0.17 -6.67 11.37
N LEU A 740 -0.09 -7.29 12.54
CA LEU A 740 -0.30 -6.61 13.83
C LEU A 740 0.99 -6.07 14.45
N GLY A 741 2.11 -5.99 13.71
CA GLY A 741 3.25 -5.16 14.09
C GLY A 741 4.59 -5.87 14.24
N ARG A 742 4.67 -7.19 14.02
CA ARG A 742 5.95 -7.92 13.91
C ARG A 742 6.45 -7.91 12.46
N HIS A 743 6.74 -6.72 11.97
CA HIS A 743 7.27 -6.45 10.63
C HIS A 743 8.52 -5.55 10.72
N PRO A 744 9.22 -5.23 9.62
CA PRO A 744 10.41 -4.37 9.65
C PRO A 744 10.05 -2.88 9.75
N ALA A 745 11.06 -2.02 9.86
CA ALA A 745 10.98 -0.55 9.88
C ALA A 745 10.37 0.11 11.14
N ASN A 746 9.27 -0.42 11.68
CA ASN A 746 8.67 0.02 12.94
C ASN A 746 7.84 -1.10 13.58
N ASN A 747 7.08 -0.80 14.64
CA ASN A 747 6.24 -1.76 15.34
C ASN A 747 4.82 -1.20 15.51
N LEU A 748 4.09 -1.05 14.41
CA LEU A 748 2.70 -0.62 14.41
C LEU A 748 1.81 -1.73 13.86
N SER A 749 0.60 -1.90 14.39
CA SER A 749 -0.41 -2.64 13.66
C SER A 749 -0.69 -1.94 12.33
N LEU A 750 -0.68 -2.69 11.23
CA LEU A 750 -1.07 -2.22 9.91
C LEU A 750 -2.59 -2.09 9.78
N VAL A 751 -3.35 -2.57 10.78
CA VAL A 751 -4.80 -2.39 10.87
C VAL A 751 -5.10 -1.25 11.83
N SER A 752 -5.73 -0.21 11.30
CA SER A 752 -5.97 1.04 12.03
C SER A 752 -6.86 0.79 13.24
N THR A 753 -6.45 1.30 14.41
CA THR A 753 -7.11 1.13 15.73
C THR A 753 -7.08 -0.27 16.35
N VAL A 754 -6.41 -1.24 15.72
CA VAL A 754 -6.28 -2.59 16.29
C VAL A 754 -4.92 -2.74 16.97
N GLY A 755 -4.92 -3.13 18.24
CA GLY A 755 -3.70 -3.22 19.06
C GLY A 755 -3.34 -1.92 19.78
N THR A 756 -2.29 -1.95 20.61
CA THR A 756 -1.90 -0.79 21.44
C THR A 756 -1.40 0.39 20.61
N ALA A 757 -0.69 0.13 19.51
CA ALA A 757 -0.24 1.13 18.54
C ALA A 757 -0.51 0.64 17.12
N SER A 758 -1.06 1.50 16.27
CA SER A 758 -1.44 1.16 14.90
C SER A 758 -1.14 2.31 13.94
N LYS A 759 -1.24 2.04 12.64
CA LYS A 759 -1.26 3.08 11.62
C LYS A 759 -2.52 3.94 11.78
N LEU A 760 -2.35 5.26 11.95
CA LEU A 760 -3.44 6.23 12.14
C LEU A 760 -3.43 7.38 11.13
N VAL A 761 -2.53 7.34 10.16
CA VAL A 761 -2.49 8.29 9.04
C VAL A 761 -2.58 7.47 7.78
N GLY A 762 -3.80 7.17 7.33
CA GLY A 762 -4.05 6.28 6.19
C GLY A 762 -4.22 7.04 4.88
N TYR A 763 -4.11 6.32 3.77
CA TYR A 763 -4.63 6.76 2.47
C TYR A 763 -6.06 6.21 2.34
N GLY A 764 -7.02 7.04 2.76
CA GLY A 764 -8.46 6.81 2.65
C GLY A 764 -9.17 8.13 2.39
N HIS A 765 -10.50 8.17 2.45
CA HIS A 765 -11.30 9.37 2.13
C HIS A 765 -10.91 10.63 2.92
N ASN A 766 -10.48 10.47 4.18
CA ASN A 766 -10.05 11.57 5.07
C ASN A 766 -8.53 11.81 5.10
N ARG A 767 -7.76 11.33 4.10
CA ARG A 767 -6.30 11.48 4.06
C ARG A 767 -5.81 12.93 4.10
N ALA A 768 -6.60 13.88 3.61
CA ALA A 768 -6.29 15.32 3.70
C ALA A 768 -6.15 15.81 5.15
N ASP A 769 -6.87 15.18 6.08
CA ASP A 769 -6.89 15.53 7.49
C ASP A 769 -5.78 14.81 8.29
N TYR A 770 -4.93 14.02 7.62
CA TYR A 770 -3.96 13.13 8.26
C TYR A 770 -4.66 12.15 9.21
N GLY A 771 -5.87 11.73 8.84
CA GLY A 771 -6.73 10.83 9.62
C GLY A 771 -6.64 9.37 9.19
N PHE A 772 -7.60 8.59 9.69
CA PHE A 772 -7.73 7.16 9.42
C PHE A 772 -9.20 6.75 9.36
N ILE A 773 -9.45 5.57 8.79
CA ILE A 773 -10.72 4.84 8.91
C ILE A 773 -10.47 3.63 9.83
N PRO A 774 -11.14 3.54 11.00
CA PRO A 774 -10.94 2.43 11.92
C PRO A 774 -11.16 1.08 11.25
N GLY A 775 -10.27 0.12 11.48
CA GLY A 775 -10.36 -1.24 10.92
C GLY A 775 -9.78 -1.41 9.52
N GLY A 776 -9.42 -0.32 8.82
CA GLY A 776 -8.74 -0.41 7.52
C GLY A 776 -7.33 -0.99 7.64
N LEU A 777 -7.01 -1.99 6.80
CA LEU A 777 -5.67 -2.57 6.69
C LEU A 777 -4.88 -1.84 5.59
N VAL A 778 -3.74 -1.25 5.95
CA VAL A 778 -2.82 -0.63 4.97
C VAL A 778 -1.95 -1.69 4.26
N PRO A 779 -1.38 -1.37 3.08
CA PRO A 779 -0.44 -2.24 2.38
C PRO A 779 0.83 -2.50 3.19
N GLY A 780 1.28 -1.51 3.96
CA GLY A 780 2.33 -1.67 4.96
C GLY A 780 3.73 -1.42 4.43
N VAL A 781 4.69 -2.24 4.85
CA VAL A 781 6.10 -1.97 4.60
C VAL A 781 6.48 -2.20 3.13
N LEU A 782 6.89 -1.14 2.44
CA LEU A 782 7.47 -1.20 1.10
C LEU A 782 8.99 -1.45 1.17
N ILE A 783 9.54 -2.21 0.24
CA ILE A 783 10.99 -2.29 0.02
C ILE A 783 11.38 -1.28 -1.07
N VAL A 784 11.73 -0.06 -0.67
CA VAL A 784 12.33 0.94 -1.58
C VAL A 784 13.66 0.39 -2.07
N LYS A 785 13.87 0.40 -3.40
CA LYS A 785 14.99 -0.30 -4.00
C LYS A 785 16.30 0.42 -3.69
N PRO A 786 17.39 -0.31 -3.45
CA PRO A 786 17.51 -1.77 -3.60
C PRO A 786 17.05 -2.58 -2.38
N ASP A 787 17.04 -2.00 -1.17
CA ASP A 787 16.97 -2.78 0.08
C ASP A 787 16.50 -1.98 1.31
N PHE A 788 15.68 -0.94 1.16
CA PHE A 788 15.20 -0.12 2.28
C PHE A 788 13.76 -0.44 2.65
N PRO A 789 13.51 -1.16 3.76
CA PRO A 789 12.17 -1.29 4.31
C PRO A 789 11.67 0.06 4.83
N GLU A 790 10.56 0.55 4.30
CA GLU A 790 9.94 1.80 4.67
C GLU A 790 8.44 1.63 4.95
N LEU A 791 7.98 2.29 6.01
CA LEU A 791 6.57 2.54 6.27
C LEU A 791 6.45 3.93 6.90
N LYS A 792 6.07 4.93 6.09
CA LYS A 792 5.84 6.29 6.56
C LYS A 792 4.65 6.33 7.49
N THR A 793 4.87 6.79 8.71
CA THR A 793 3.82 6.76 9.75
C THR A 793 2.94 8.00 9.74
N ASP A 794 3.43 9.11 9.19
CA ASP A 794 2.89 10.46 9.36
C ASP A 794 2.52 11.17 8.05
N TRP A 795 2.85 10.57 6.89
CA TRP A 795 2.49 11.10 5.57
C TRP A 795 1.52 10.14 4.86
N PRO A 796 0.28 10.56 4.56
CA PRO A 796 -0.74 9.64 4.07
C PRO A 796 -0.64 9.39 2.56
N PHE A 797 -0.02 10.28 1.77
CA PHE A 797 -0.17 10.29 0.31
C PHE A 797 0.74 9.31 -0.46
N LEU A 798 1.36 8.33 0.22
CA LEU A 798 2.01 7.20 -0.44
C LEU A 798 1.04 6.02 -0.47
N TRP A 799 0.23 5.92 -1.52
CA TRP A 799 -0.82 4.90 -1.65
C TRP A 799 -0.27 3.48 -1.51
N PHE A 800 0.90 3.19 -2.09
CA PHE A 800 1.54 1.88 -2.05
C PHE A 800 1.99 1.40 -0.66
N GLU A 801 2.01 2.30 0.34
CA GLU A 801 2.29 2.01 1.76
C GLU A 801 1.04 2.15 2.64
N ASN A 802 0.08 3.00 2.26
CA ASN A 802 -0.96 3.52 3.17
C ASN A 802 -2.41 3.30 2.71
N GLU A 803 -2.66 2.85 1.48
CA GLU A 803 -4.01 2.76 0.90
C GLU A 803 -4.83 1.60 1.43
N TYR A 804 -5.94 1.94 2.09
CA TYR A 804 -6.91 0.93 2.44
C TYR A 804 -7.61 0.43 1.18
N THR A 805 -7.83 -0.88 1.07
CA THR A 805 -8.75 -1.43 0.07
C THR A 805 -9.74 -2.40 0.71
N VAL A 806 -10.94 -2.51 0.15
CA VAL A 806 -12.03 -3.35 0.69
C VAL A 806 -11.74 -4.83 0.61
N ALA A 807 -11.10 -5.29 -0.47
CA ALA A 807 -10.68 -6.69 -0.59
C ALA A 807 -9.55 -7.05 0.37
N THR A 808 -8.58 -6.15 0.59
CA THR A 808 -7.51 -6.36 1.57
C THR A 808 -8.07 -6.44 2.99
N THR A 809 -9.01 -5.55 3.33
CA THR A 809 -9.58 -5.50 4.67
C THR A 809 -10.54 -6.66 4.95
N SER A 810 -11.33 -7.10 3.96
CA SER A 810 -12.17 -8.30 4.10
C SER A 810 -11.34 -9.60 4.18
N ALA A 811 -10.23 -9.71 3.44
CA ALA A 811 -9.27 -10.80 3.59
C ALA A 811 -8.60 -10.82 4.98
N TYR A 812 -8.37 -9.65 5.59
CA TYR A 812 -7.91 -9.56 6.98
C TYR A 812 -8.91 -10.13 7.97
N ILE A 813 -10.22 -9.89 7.80
CA ILE A 813 -11.27 -10.49 8.65
C ILE A 813 -11.13 -12.01 8.65
N LEU A 814 -10.90 -12.63 7.49
CA LEU A 814 -10.66 -14.07 7.38
C LEU A 814 -9.38 -14.51 8.11
N ALA A 815 -8.26 -13.80 7.90
CA ALA A 815 -6.98 -14.15 8.51
C ALA A 815 -6.99 -14.00 10.04
N ALA A 816 -7.65 -12.96 10.54
CA ALA A 816 -7.83 -12.70 11.96
C ALA A 816 -8.62 -13.83 12.63
N ASN A 817 -9.76 -14.21 12.05
CA ASN A 817 -10.56 -15.33 12.56
C ASN A 817 -9.84 -16.68 12.44
N ALA A 818 -9.10 -16.91 11.36
CA ALA A 818 -8.24 -18.07 11.22
C ALA A 818 -7.19 -18.16 12.34
N ALA A 819 -6.56 -17.03 12.71
CA ALA A 819 -5.62 -16.99 13.83
C ALA A 819 -6.30 -17.19 15.19
N ILE A 820 -7.50 -16.65 15.41
CA ILE A 820 -8.30 -16.92 16.61
C ILE A 820 -8.50 -18.44 16.76
N GLU A 821 -8.93 -19.12 15.70
CA GLU A 821 -9.08 -20.58 15.71
C GLU A 821 -7.75 -21.31 15.91
N ALA A 822 -6.67 -20.90 15.23
CA ALA A 822 -5.35 -21.49 15.39
C ALA A 822 -4.87 -21.44 16.86
N THR A 823 -5.12 -20.34 17.58
CA THR A 823 -4.74 -20.24 19.00
C THR A 823 -5.55 -21.13 19.94
N LYS A 824 -6.68 -21.68 19.51
CA LYS A 824 -7.47 -22.64 20.30
C LYS A 824 -6.85 -24.05 20.25
N GLU A 825 -6.08 -24.36 19.20
CA GLU A 825 -5.42 -25.66 19.01
C GLU A 825 -4.09 -25.76 19.76
N ASP A 826 -3.43 -24.63 20.01
CA ASP A 826 -2.17 -24.52 20.79
C ASP A 826 -2.39 -24.48 22.32
N ARG A 827 -3.56 -24.91 22.81
CA ARG A 827 -3.95 -24.85 24.24
C ARG A 827 -3.40 -25.99 25.07
#